data_AF-A0A6G0W3M9-F1
#
_entry.id   AF-A0A6G0W3M9-F1
#
_cell.length_a   1.000
_cell.length_b   1.000
_cell.length_c   1.000
_cell.angle_alpha   90.00
_cell.angle_beta   90.00
_cell.angle_gamma   90.00
#
_symmetry.space_group_name_H-M   'P 1'
#
loop_
_entity.id
_entity.type
_entity.pdbx_description
1 polymer ?
#
loop_
_entity_poly.entity_id
_entity_poly.type
_entity_poly.pdbx_seq_one_letter_code
_entity_poly.pdbx_strand_id
1 'polypeptide(L)'
;MSYNSCILCLNSSKKTPGISLHRFPKAPLIRCKWLDACGFTETDVHNRRICSLHFSQKCYTTGYKKVLKPGSIPTIKIRKLFNPFSIESKPSTSSAQLSQNMEPLDECEQIITVGLNESFEKDFEHLVETSIIDTIETPKRKVATIGELSDQLIKDIPKQKKKRTFFLGDIKSPDLSTPRRSKKHLQMVKLHVMKQRKKIKDLNQTVRRLRKKLSSFDALFRHLKSNNLITENAHDDILNKTSDPIKDTINRSLKSRNAKYTPTIRIFALTLQFYSSKAYTFVRRTFQNLLPHPSTLKKWYSVVQGEPGFTKEAFDAIASRVKQAKKPIICNIVIDEMSIRKQISFLNGKFYGGVDLGTNNNPENDNVQEATNALVFLAVCLNGHWKIPLGYFLIHSFSGCERANLLTKCLELFSDTKAKCYSITFDGAPCNLSMCKILGANFDYFSVDFKPWIQNPAFQKSNHQPIYIFWDAAHMLKLTRNTLGDRKVLLNSQNKEIKWNDIVTLQEIQESRGLHAANKLKKCHIRYFENKMNVRLAVQTLSCSVSSSLIFCEELQLITEARSTAQFCKMFNDAFDLCNCRNKLSKGDYSFPITEENLPRIELFLNEFKSYVVGLRLEKSNSCPEGEIILKSARKTGFLGLIICITNLIHLFKTVKNDMSFLMSYKLSQDFLEVFFSALRSRGGFNNNPNAIQFRSAFKRLLVRHEISGSLYGNCTLLDSSSILFVGANTNVIHADSIFPDRIENLTSEESILFEEFEHDYDYQMPGLEEFVIDVVTYTSGFIVRKIRRKKDFCNVCDSLLVERQDTNTSLLLTLKNRGKLINVSSDVRKICLAAEYIFRFNTNNLLKIKNIKQILCSKTINEVSEDSSIFNCETMKTHILNQCVFDNHRNQLIKIIIDYYVTLRLHHFAKIKTMTTSGKN
;
A
#
# COMPACT_ATOMS: atom_id res chain seq x y z
N MET A 1 -11.12 -28.40 33.88
CA MET A 1 -12.61 -28.42 33.85
C MET A 1 -13.15 -27.11 34.43
N SER A 2 -14.44 -26.80 34.28
CA SER A 2 -15.04 -25.55 34.78
C SER A 2 -15.47 -25.66 36.25
N TYR A 3 -15.16 -24.65 37.07
CA TYR A 3 -15.60 -24.57 38.48
C TYR A 3 -17.11 -24.31 38.63
N ASN A 4 -17.82 -24.00 37.54
CA ASN A 4 -19.27 -23.78 37.50
C ASN A 4 -20.04 -24.94 36.83
N SER A 5 -19.51 -26.17 36.93
CA SER A 5 -20.19 -27.42 36.53
C SER A 5 -20.15 -28.46 37.66
N CYS A 6 -21.09 -29.40 37.65
CA CYS A 6 -21.15 -30.53 38.57
C CYS A 6 -19.95 -31.47 38.36
N ILE A 7 -19.32 -31.92 39.44
CA ILE A 7 -18.21 -32.88 39.41
C ILE A 7 -18.64 -34.27 38.89
N LEU A 8 -19.85 -34.73 39.22
CA LEU A 8 -20.34 -36.08 38.90
C LEU A 8 -20.91 -36.21 37.47
N CYS A 9 -21.48 -35.15 36.90
CA CYS A 9 -22.19 -35.21 35.62
C CYS A 9 -21.90 -34.06 34.64
N LEU A 10 -20.95 -33.17 34.96
CA LEU A 10 -20.48 -32.04 34.14
C LEU A 10 -21.56 -31.01 33.71
N ASN A 11 -22.82 -31.19 34.12
CA ASN A 11 -23.90 -30.22 33.90
C ASN A 11 -23.65 -28.90 34.63
N SER A 12 -24.14 -27.80 34.04
CA SER A 12 -24.01 -26.44 34.56
C SER A 12 -25.32 -25.69 34.37
N SER A 13 -25.59 -24.67 35.20
CA SER A 13 -26.80 -23.85 35.09
C SER A 13 -26.95 -23.11 33.75
N LYS A 14 -25.88 -23.02 32.93
CA LYS A 14 -25.93 -22.52 31.55
C LYS A 14 -26.35 -23.55 30.50
N LYS A 15 -26.15 -24.85 30.75
CA LYS A 15 -26.58 -25.95 29.86
C LYS A 15 -27.96 -26.50 30.22
N THR A 16 -28.34 -26.40 31.48
CA THR A 16 -29.56 -27.01 32.04
C THR A 16 -30.24 -26.00 32.97
N PRO A 17 -31.28 -25.29 32.51
CA PRO A 17 -32.05 -24.35 33.34
C PRO A 17 -32.65 -25.03 34.58
N GLY A 18 -32.90 -24.26 35.64
CA GLY A 18 -33.56 -24.74 36.87
C GLY A 18 -32.71 -25.59 37.83
N ILE A 19 -31.44 -25.87 37.50
CA ILE A 19 -30.52 -26.68 38.34
C ILE A 19 -29.65 -25.80 39.24
N SER A 20 -29.63 -26.11 40.55
CA SER A 20 -28.73 -25.50 41.53
C SER A 20 -27.42 -26.28 41.70
N LEU A 21 -26.33 -25.58 42.04
CA LEU A 21 -24.99 -26.14 42.26
C LEU A 21 -24.49 -25.90 43.69
N HIS A 22 -24.55 -26.94 44.51
CA HIS A 22 -24.20 -26.95 45.93
C HIS A 22 -22.71 -27.21 46.12
N ARG A 23 -22.07 -26.50 47.05
CA ARG A 23 -20.68 -26.77 47.49
C ARG A 23 -20.69 -27.90 48.52
N PHE A 24 -19.56 -28.58 48.69
CA PHE A 24 -19.38 -29.56 49.78
C PHE A 24 -19.49 -28.86 51.16
N PRO A 25 -20.01 -29.55 52.20
CA PRO A 25 -20.17 -28.99 53.54
C PRO A 25 -18.85 -28.53 54.18
N LYS A 26 -18.87 -27.49 55.03
CA LYS A 26 -17.70 -27.13 55.85
C LYS A 26 -17.43 -28.15 56.96
N ALA A 27 -18.49 -28.61 57.64
CA ALA A 27 -18.41 -29.54 58.76
C ALA A 27 -17.75 -30.89 58.33
N PRO A 28 -16.64 -31.32 58.96
CA PRO A 28 -15.89 -32.50 58.53
C PRO A 28 -16.74 -33.76 58.43
N LEU A 29 -17.52 -34.10 59.46
CA LEU A 29 -18.33 -35.33 59.52
C LEU A 29 -19.34 -35.47 58.37
N ILE A 30 -19.99 -34.37 57.95
CA ILE A 30 -20.94 -34.40 56.83
C ILE A 30 -20.17 -34.39 55.50
N ARG A 31 -19.00 -33.74 55.44
CA ARG A 31 -18.13 -33.71 54.27
C ARG A 31 -17.53 -35.09 53.96
N CYS A 32 -17.07 -35.86 54.95
CA CYS A 32 -16.66 -37.25 54.78
C CYS A 32 -17.78 -38.07 54.14
N LYS A 33 -19.00 -38.05 54.72
CA LYS A 33 -20.16 -38.76 54.16
C LYS A 33 -20.53 -38.35 52.72
N TRP A 34 -20.23 -37.12 52.29
CA TRP A 34 -20.38 -36.71 50.88
C TRP A 34 -19.26 -37.25 49.98
N LEU A 35 -18.04 -37.38 50.49
CA LEU A 35 -16.90 -37.94 49.77
C LEU A 35 -17.02 -39.45 49.60
N ASP A 36 -17.38 -40.16 50.68
CA ASP A 36 -17.64 -41.61 50.69
C ASP A 36 -18.75 -41.96 49.68
N ALA A 37 -19.88 -41.23 49.75
CA ALA A 37 -21.01 -41.42 48.84
C ALA A 37 -20.65 -41.15 47.37
N CYS A 38 -19.73 -40.20 47.10
CA CYS A 38 -19.35 -39.82 45.74
C CYS A 38 -18.12 -40.57 45.19
N GLY A 39 -17.33 -41.23 46.04
CA GLY A 39 -16.06 -41.87 45.66
C GLY A 39 -14.93 -40.88 45.35
N PHE A 40 -14.78 -39.80 46.12
CA PHE A 40 -13.71 -38.80 45.94
C PHE A 40 -12.78 -38.71 47.17
N THR A 41 -11.52 -38.35 46.95
CA THR A 41 -10.56 -38.10 48.04
C THR A 41 -10.54 -36.62 48.44
N GLU A 42 -10.01 -36.28 49.62
CA GLU A 42 -10.03 -34.91 50.14
C GLU A 42 -9.20 -33.90 49.30
N THR A 43 -8.27 -34.38 48.46
CA THR A 43 -7.51 -33.55 47.51
C THR A 43 -8.31 -33.20 46.25
N ASP A 44 -9.32 -33.98 45.87
CA ASP A 44 -10.11 -33.77 44.65
C ASP A 44 -11.06 -32.56 44.76
N VAL A 45 -11.47 -32.20 45.97
CA VAL A 45 -12.75 -31.52 46.22
C VAL A 45 -12.69 -29.99 46.07
N HIS A 46 -11.48 -29.40 46.10
CA HIS A 46 -11.31 -27.97 46.33
C HIS A 46 -12.05 -27.10 45.28
N ASN A 47 -12.97 -26.26 45.76
CA ASN A 47 -13.89 -25.42 44.96
C ASN A 47 -14.80 -26.15 43.93
N ARG A 48 -14.92 -27.49 44.00
CA ARG A 48 -15.86 -28.26 43.16
C ARG A 48 -17.29 -28.26 43.75
N ARG A 49 -18.28 -28.68 42.95
CA ARG A 49 -19.71 -28.63 43.29
C ARG A 49 -20.47 -29.86 42.81
N ILE A 50 -21.61 -30.15 43.45
CA ILE A 50 -22.58 -31.17 43.03
C ILE A 50 -23.90 -30.47 42.65
N CYS A 51 -24.58 -30.94 41.59
CA CYS A 51 -25.87 -30.40 41.18
C CYS A 51 -27.05 -31.04 41.90
N SER A 52 -28.21 -30.36 41.89
CA SER A 52 -29.43 -30.81 42.55
C SER A 52 -29.96 -32.18 42.12
N LEU A 53 -29.60 -32.67 40.93
CA LEU A 53 -30.05 -33.98 40.41
C LEU A 53 -29.53 -35.17 41.22
N HIS A 54 -28.50 -34.99 42.06
CA HIS A 54 -27.91 -36.05 42.87
C HIS A 54 -28.54 -36.19 44.26
N PHE A 55 -29.53 -35.36 44.61
CA PHE A 55 -30.22 -35.38 45.90
C PHE A 55 -31.70 -35.73 45.70
N SER A 56 -32.28 -36.47 46.65
CA SER A 56 -33.73 -36.73 46.66
C SER A 56 -34.52 -35.44 46.88
N GLN A 57 -35.71 -35.35 46.29
CA GLN A 57 -36.61 -34.20 46.47
C GLN A 57 -36.95 -33.97 47.96
N LYS A 58 -36.96 -35.03 48.79
CA LYS A 58 -37.17 -34.96 50.25
C LYS A 58 -36.04 -34.24 51.02
N CYS A 59 -34.84 -34.15 50.42
CA CYS A 59 -33.67 -33.45 51.00
C CYS A 59 -33.78 -31.92 50.97
N TYR A 60 -34.76 -31.35 50.27
CA TYR A 60 -34.95 -29.91 50.17
C TYR A 60 -35.94 -29.37 51.21
N THR A 61 -35.75 -28.12 51.62
CA THR A 61 -36.73 -27.35 52.40
C THR A 61 -37.89 -26.89 51.52
N THR A 62 -39.13 -26.99 52.01
CA THR A 62 -40.33 -26.49 51.35
C THR A 62 -40.38 -24.97 51.38
N GLY A 63 -40.05 -24.32 50.26
CA GLY A 63 -40.09 -22.88 50.08
C GLY A 63 -39.47 -22.43 48.75
N TYR A 64 -39.61 -21.14 48.40
CA TYR A 64 -39.21 -20.58 47.09
C TYR A 64 -37.72 -20.71 46.73
N LYS A 65 -36.83 -21.04 47.67
CA LYS A 65 -35.39 -21.29 47.42
C LYS A 65 -35.07 -22.75 47.76
N LYS A 66 -34.62 -23.52 46.76
CA LYS A 66 -34.21 -24.94 46.90
C LYS A 66 -32.90 -25.07 47.69
N VAL A 67 -32.99 -25.00 49.02
CA VAL A 67 -31.89 -25.22 49.97
C VAL A 67 -31.94 -26.67 50.47
N LEU A 68 -30.77 -27.30 50.62
CA LEU A 68 -30.66 -28.64 51.20
C LEU A 68 -30.80 -28.57 52.74
N LYS A 69 -31.57 -29.49 53.31
CA LYS A 69 -31.69 -29.66 54.78
C LYS A 69 -30.33 -30.05 55.38
N PRO A 70 -29.99 -29.62 56.62
CA PRO A 70 -28.82 -30.11 57.34
C PRO A 70 -28.76 -31.65 57.34
N GLY A 71 -27.57 -32.22 57.17
CA GLY A 71 -27.37 -33.67 57.11
C GLY A 71 -27.76 -34.35 55.78
N SER A 72 -28.29 -33.64 54.78
CA SER A 72 -28.58 -34.23 53.46
C SER A 72 -27.30 -34.74 52.76
N ILE A 73 -27.35 -35.93 52.14
CA ILE A 73 -26.23 -36.60 51.45
C ILE A 73 -26.63 -36.88 49.98
N PRO A 74 -25.74 -36.67 48.99
CA PRO A 74 -26.02 -37.06 47.61
C PRO A 74 -26.16 -38.59 47.51
N THR A 75 -27.19 -39.05 46.82
CA THR A 75 -27.63 -40.46 46.81
C THR A 75 -28.15 -40.92 45.44
N ILE A 76 -28.37 -40.01 44.49
CA ILE A 76 -29.01 -40.31 43.20
C ILE A 76 -27.98 -40.24 42.06
N LYS A 77 -27.97 -41.27 41.20
CA LYS A 77 -27.19 -41.36 39.94
C LYS A 77 -25.69 -41.02 40.12
N ILE A 78 -25.06 -41.57 41.15
CA ILE A 78 -23.61 -41.48 41.36
C ILE A 78 -22.93 -42.58 40.54
N ARG A 79 -22.50 -42.26 39.31
CA ARG A 79 -21.69 -43.17 38.49
C ARG A 79 -20.22 -43.04 38.87
N LYS A 80 -19.63 -44.09 39.44
CA LYS A 80 -18.16 -44.23 39.57
C LYS A 80 -17.55 -44.30 38.16
N LEU A 81 -16.57 -43.46 37.86
CA LEU A 81 -15.84 -43.45 36.58
C LEU A 81 -14.37 -43.08 36.78
N PHE A 82 -13.55 -44.07 37.12
CA PHE A 82 -12.10 -44.08 36.86
C PHE A 82 -11.54 -45.51 36.95
N ASN A 83 -11.23 -46.13 35.81
CA ASN A 83 -9.88 -46.66 35.54
C ASN A 83 -9.76 -47.10 34.06
N PRO A 84 -8.86 -46.51 33.25
CA PRO A 84 -8.63 -46.92 31.87
C PRO A 84 -7.35 -47.76 31.73
N PHE A 85 -7.32 -48.98 32.28
CA PHE A 85 -6.34 -50.03 31.94
C PHE A 85 -6.79 -51.40 32.47
N SER A 86 -7.30 -52.25 31.57
CA SER A 86 -7.36 -53.72 31.66
C SER A 86 -7.58 -54.25 30.23
N ILE A 87 -7.10 -55.46 29.94
CA ILE A 87 -7.16 -56.12 28.62
C ILE A 87 -7.82 -57.48 28.82
N GLU A 88 -8.74 -57.87 27.94
CA GLU A 88 -9.13 -59.27 27.76
C GLU A 88 -9.05 -59.69 26.29
N SER A 89 -8.85 -61.00 26.10
CA SER A 89 -8.63 -61.69 24.83
C SER A 89 -9.95 -62.32 24.29
N LYS A 90 -10.09 -63.05 23.17
CA LYS A 90 -9.25 -63.82 22.21
C LYS A 90 -10.11 -63.91 20.88
N PRO A 91 -9.94 -64.80 19.86
CA PRO A 91 -9.06 -65.96 19.73
C PRO A 91 -8.21 -66.12 18.44
N SER A 92 -7.12 -66.87 18.59
CA SER A 92 -6.43 -67.78 17.65
C SER A 92 -6.44 -67.58 16.12
N THR A 93 -5.24 -67.53 15.54
CA THR A 93 -4.75 -68.56 14.59
C THR A 93 -3.22 -68.69 14.72
N SER A 94 -2.58 -69.67 14.06
CA SER A 94 -1.34 -70.30 14.58
C SER A 94 -0.20 -70.58 13.57
N SER A 95 1.03 -70.21 13.94
CA SER A 95 2.34 -70.85 13.58
C SER A 95 3.44 -70.15 14.43
N ALA A 96 4.34 -70.85 15.13
CA ALA A 96 5.56 -71.55 14.68
C ALA A 96 6.64 -70.59 14.09
N GLN A 97 7.93 -70.63 14.46
CA GLN A 97 8.69 -71.58 15.32
C GLN A 97 9.99 -70.91 15.87
N LEU A 98 10.72 -71.57 16.78
CA LEU A 98 12.05 -71.12 17.24
C LEU A 98 13.20 -71.86 16.54
N SER A 99 14.25 -71.10 16.18
CA SER A 99 15.68 -71.46 16.26
C SER A 99 16.47 -70.14 16.23
N GLN A 100 17.42 -69.81 17.13
CA GLN A 100 18.59 -70.51 17.70
C GLN A 100 19.73 -70.79 16.71
N ASN A 101 20.75 -69.93 16.81
CA ASN A 101 22.20 -70.17 16.83
C ASN A 101 22.73 -69.08 17.82
N MET A 102 23.62 -69.30 18.81
CA MET A 102 24.97 -69.91 18.83
C MET A 102 25.96 -69.15 17.93
N GLU A 103 27.15 -68.69 18.38
CA GLU A 103 27.74 -68.73 19.73
C GLU A 103 28.71 -67.52 19.98
N PRO A 104 29.70 -67.45 20.92
CA PRO A 104 29.84 -66.26 21.79
C PRO A 104 31.25 -65.58 21.78
N LEU A 105 31.67 -65.01 22.94
CA LEU A 105 32.94 -64.33 23.29
C LEU A 105 33.05 -62.86 22.84
N ASP A 106 33.52 -61.88 23.64
CA ASP A 106 34.03 -61.85 25.04
C ASP A 106 33.23 -60.81 25.88
N GLU A 107 33.01 -61.00 27.20
CA GLU A 107 33.81 -60.50 28.35
C GLU A 107 34.37 -59.06 28.21
N CYS A 108 34.24 -58.11 29.16
CA CYS A 108 33.40 -57.92 30.37
C CYS A 108 33.28 -56.38 30.62
N GLU A 109 32.70 -55.76 31.66
CA GLU A 109 32.17 -56.08 33.01
C GLU A 109 30.83 -55.28 33.18
N GLN A 110 29.84 -55.51 34.06
CA GLN A 110 29.74 -56.28 35.33
C GLN A 110 30.52 -55.60 36.51
N ILE A 111 30.43 -55.96 37.80
CA ILE A 111 29.37 -56.66 38.56
C ILE A 111 29.12 -56.06 39.99
N ILE A 112 27.84 -55.82 40.36
CA ILE A 112 27.19 -56.03 41.70
C ILE A 112 27.67 -55.27 42.99
N THR A 113 26.87 -54.95 44.02
CA THR A 113 25.41 -54.70 44.28
C THR A 113 25.26 -53.98 45.67
N VAL A 114 24.02 -53.78 46.15
CA VAL A 114 23.53 -53.94 47.56
C VAL A 114 24.38 -53.29 48.68
N GLY A 115 23.85 -52.46 49.57
CA GLY A 115 22.45 -52.25 49.99
C GLY A 115 22.40 -52.14 51.52
N LEU A 116 21.26 -51.70 52.07
CA LEU A 116 20.96 -51.63 53.51
C LEU A 116 21.90 -50.79 54.41
N ASN A 117 21.40 -49.63 54.86
CA ASN A 117 21.16 -49.40 56.29
C ASN A 117 20.28 -48.16 56.49
N GLU A 118 18.97 -48.36 56.58
CA GLU A 118 17.95 -47.30 56.76
C GLU A 118 17.88 -46.76 58.20
N SER A 119 18.76 -47.22 59.09
CA SER A 119 18.80 -46.87 60.51
C SER A 119 19.49 -45.55 60.83
N PHE A 120 20.33 -45.00 59.94
CA PHE A 120 21.24 -43.90 60.28
C PHE A 120 20.80 -42.49 59.82
N GLU A 121 19.77 -42.35 58.98
CA GLU A 121 19.32 -41.02 58.50
C GLU A 121 18.28 -40.36 59.41
N LYS A 122 17.40 -41.14 60.07
CA LYS A 122 16.29 -40.60 60.90
C LYS A 122 16.77 -39.80 62.11
N ASP A 123 17.82 -40.26 62.79
CA ASP A 123 18.38 -39.59 63.97
C ASP A 123 19.02 -38.22 63.66
N PHE A 124 19.23 -37.89 62.38
CA PHE A 124 19.89 -36.66 61.95
C PHE A 124 18.94 -35.58 61.40
N GLU A 125 17.72 -35.91 61.01
CA GLU A 125 16.73 -34.90 60.60
C GLU A 125 16.17 -34.13 61.81
N HIS A 126 15.94 -34.83 62.93
CA HIS A 126 15.31 -34.27 64.14
C HIS A 126 16.13 -33.16 64.85
N LEU A 127 17.40 -33.00 64.47
CA LEU A 127 18.33 -31.99 64.99
C LEU A 127 18.42 -30.71 64.13
N VAL A 128 17.68 -30.61 63.03
CA VAL A 128 17.76 -29.50 62.06
C VAL A 128 16.53 -28.58 62.09
N GLU A 129 15.39 -29.03 62.62
CA GLU A 129 14.15 -28.23 62.67
C GLU A 129 14.19 -27.06 63.66
N THR A 130 15.11 -27.07 64.63
CA THR A 130 15.15 -26.13 65.76
C THR A 130 15.94 -24.83 65.53
N SER A 131 16.35 -24.52 64.28
CA SER A 131 17.18 -23.32 64.01
C SER A 131 16.84 -22.56 62.71
N ILE A 132 15.55 -22.41 62.36
CA ILE A 132 15.12 -21.56 61.24
C ILE A 132 14.03 -20.56 61.71
N ILE A 133 14.47 -19.45 62.29
CA ILE A 133 13.66 -18.23 62.45
C ILE A 133 14.52 -17.02 62.02
N ASP A 134 13.93 -16.23 61.11
CA ASP A 134 14.19 -14.84 60.71
C ASP A 134 15.62 -14.26 60.65
N THR A 135 15.95 -13.76 59.45
CA THR A 135 16.17 -12.31 59.25
C THR A 135 15.69 -11.88 57.86
N ILE A 136 14.74 -10.94 57.79
CA ILE A 136 14.43 -10.13 56.59
C ILE A 136 14.67 -8.67 56.99
N GLU A 137 15.35 -7.89 56.13
CA GLU A 137 15.89 -6.58 56.51
C GLU A 137 14.96 -5.38 56.27
N THR A 138 14.65 -4.66 57.36
CA THR A 138 14.45 -3.18 57.41
C THR A 138 13.15 -2.61 56.78
N PRO A 139 12.77 -1.31 56.97
CA PRO A 139 13.50 -0.22 57.66
C PRO A 139 12.73 0.73 58.62
N LYS A 140 13.51 1.28 59.59
CA LYS A 140 13.48 2.66 60.14
C LYS A 140 12.18 3.26 60.74
N ARG A 141 12.24 3.60 62.03
CA ARG A 141 11.88 4.96 62.52
C ARG A 141 12.62 5.33 63.83
N LYS A 142 12.60 6.63 64.19
CA LYS A 142 13.34 7.24 65.33
C LYS A 142 12.48 7.30 66.61
N VAL A 143 13.11 7.15 67.78
CA VAL A 143 12.94 7.96 69.02
C VAL A 143 14.35 8.09 69.65
N ALA A 144 14.56 8.93 70.66
CA ALA A 144 15.89 9.33 71.14
C ALA A 144 16.03 9.42 72.68
N THR A 145 17.27 9.68 73.11
CA THR A 145 17.72 10.31 74.38
C THR A 145 17.81 9.48 75.66
N ILE A 146 18.69 9.99 76.55
CA ILE A 146 19.14 9.48 77.86
C ILE A 146 20.05 8.24 77.74
N GLY A 147 21.28 8.23 78.27
CA GLY A 147 22.05 9.28 78.96
C GLY A 147 22.76 8.73 80.19
N GLU A 148 23.97 9.23 80.45
CA GLU A 148 24.79 8.94 81.66
C GLU A 148 25.30 7.47 81.77
N LEU A 149 26.46 7.17 82.35
CA LEU A 149 27.55 8.03 82.85
C LEU A 149 28.93 7.32 82.63
N SER A 150 29.99 7.89 83.22
CA SER A 150 31.41 7.48 83.18
C SER A 150 31.66 5.97 83.37
N ASP A 151 32.76 5.37 82.89
CA ASP A 151 34.12 5.84 83.20
C ASP A 151 35.27 5.40 82.26
N GLN A 152 36.45 5.93 82.56
CA GLN A 152 37.71 5.68 81.84
C GLN A 152 38.37 4.33 82.22
N LEU A 153 39.00 3.66 81.24
CA LEU A 153 40.42 3.26 81.34
C LEU A 153 40.93 2.60 80.05
N ILE A 154 42.19 2.87 79.71
CA ILE A 154 42.91 2.34 78.55
C ILE A 154 43.91 1.27 79.02
N LYS A 155 43.98 0.11 78.34
CA LYS A 155 45.25 -0.56 77.95
C LYS A 155 45.09 -1.82 77.10
N ASP A 156 46.18 -2.16 76.44
CA ASP A 156 46.27 -2.98 75.22
C ASP A 156 46.27 -4.49 75.41
N ILE A 157 45.69 -5.21 74.44
CA ILE A 157 46.07 -6.60 74.12
C ILE A 157 46.09 -6.79 72.59
N PRO A 158 47.23 -7.13 71.95
CA PRO A 158 47.33 -7.31 70.50
C PRO A 158 46.64 -8.61 70.04
N LYS A 159 45.44 -8.48 69.46
CA LYS A 159 44.66 -9.62 68.96
C LYS A 159 45.20 -10.15 67.62
N GLN A 160 45.96 -11.24 67.66
CA GLN A 160 46.38 -11.99 66.46
C GLN A 160 45.18 -12.35 65.57
N LYS A 161 45.26 -12.05 64.26
CA LYS A 161 44.23 -12.38 63.27
C LYS A 161 44.20 -13.89 63.00
N LYS A 162 43.29 -14.62 63.66
CA LYS A 162 42.96 -16.01 63.28
C LYS A 162 42.46 -16.05 61.83
N LYS A 163 43.19 -16.72 60.93
CA LYS A 163 42.71 -17.01 59.57
C LYS A 163 41.40 -17.77 59.66
N ARG A 164 40.39 -17.34 58.90
CA ARG A 164 39.15 -18.10 58.67
C ARG A 164 39.36 -18.98 57.44
N THR A 165 39.43 -20.29 57.64
CA THR A 165 39.34 -21.29 56.56
C THR A 165 37.92 -21.27 55.99
N PHE A 166 37.74 -20.84 54.75
CA PHE A 166 36.43 -20.71 54.11
C PHE A 166 36.17 -21.79 53.05
N PHE A 167 37.22 -22.44 52.53
CA PHE A 167 37.14 -23.48 51.52
C PHE A 167 37.79 -24.79 51.99
N LEU A 168 37.42 -25.91 51.35
CA LEU A 168 37.86 -27.25 51.75
C LEU A 168 39.40 -27.42 51.70
N GLY A 169 40.04 -26.78 50.71
CA GLY A 169 41.50 -26.79 50.52
C GLY A 169 42.28 -25.87 51.47
N ASP A 170 41.62 -25.09 52.32
CA ASP A 170 42.31 -24.23 53.31
C ASP A 170 42.78 -25.03 54.55
N ILE A 171 42.28 -26.25 54.74
CA ILE A 171 42.50 -27.07 55.95
C ILE A 171 43.89 -27.69 55.90
N LYS A 172 44.74 -27.41 56.89
CA LYS A 172 46.10 -27.99 57.00
C LYS A 172 46.20 -28.94 58.19
N SER A 173 47.29 -29.72 58.25
CA SER A 173 47.53 -30.67 59.37
C SER A 173 47.46 -30.04 60.78
N PRO A 174 47.88 -28.79 61.04
CA PRO A 174 47.70 -28.16 62.35
C PRO A 174 46.23 -27.91 62.74
N ASP A 175 45.31 -27.82 61.78
CA ASP A 175 43.89 -27.62 62.03
C ASP A 175 43.15 -28.93 62.41
N LEU A 176 43.82 -30.07 62.23
CA LEU A 176 43.37 -31.40 62.64
C LEU A 176 44.06 -31.90 63.93
N SER A 177 45.05 -31.17 64.44
CA SER A 177 45.93 -31.50 65.58
C SER A 177 45.28 -31.90 66.92
N THR A 178 43.96 -31.74 67.08
CA THR A 178 43.23 -32.13 68.30
C THR A 178 41.88 -32.75 67.94
N PRO A 179 41.41 -33.80 68.65
CA PRO A 179 40.16 -34.50 68.32
C PRO A 179 38.92 -33.59 68.19
N ARG A 180 38.88 -32.52 68.97
CA ARG A 180 37.78 -31.53 68.95
C ARG A 180 37.81 -30.62 67.72
N ARG A 181 38.99 -30.33 67.15
CA ARG A 181 39.13 -29.55 65.91
C ARG A 181 38.95 -30.42 64.66
N SER A 182 39.50 -31.63 64.64
CA SER A 182 39.33 -32.57 63.53
C SER A 182 37.86 -32.96 63.35
N LYS A 183 37.14 -33.28 64.42
CA LYS A 183 35.68 -33.56 64.38
C LYS A 183 34.88 -32.38 63.80
N LYS A 184 35.23 -31.13 64.14
CA LYS A 184 34.58 -29.93 63.59
C LYS A 184 34.83 -29.76 62.09
N HIS A 185 36.09 -29.90 61.64
CA HIS A 185 36.42 -29.81 60.22
C HIS A 185 35.79 -30.94 59.41
N LEU A 186 35.83 -32.19 59.91
CA LEU A 186 35.16 -33.34 59.29
C LEU A 186 33.64 -33.11 59.13
N GLN A 187 32.98 -32.48 60.11
CA GLN A 187 31.55 -32.17 60.01
C GLN A 187 31.25 -31.06 58.98
N MET A 188 32.12 -30.05 58.85
CA MET A 188 32.04 -29.08 57.74
C MET A 188 32.27 -29.74 56.37
N VAL A 189 33.21 -30.68 56.27
CA VAL A 189 33.45 -31.47 55.04
C VAL A 189 32.22 -32.30 54.68
N LYS A 190 31.63 -33.03 55.63
CA LYS A 190 30.38 -33.79 55.42
C LYS A 190 29.24 -32.87 54.93
N LEU A 191 29.04 -31.72 55.57
CA LEU A 191 28.02 -30.74 55.14
C LEU A 191 28.29 -30.17 53.74
N HIS A 192 29.55 -29.96 53.35
CA HIS A 192 29.91 -29.51 52.01
C HIS A 192 29.62 -30.59 50.95
N VAL A 193 30.01 -31.84 51.23
CA VAL A 193 29.72 -33.00 50.37
C VAL A 193 28.21 -33.24 50.24
N MET A 194 27.42 -33.09 51.31
CA MET A 194 25.96 -33.16 51.25
C MET A 194 25.36 -32.08 50.35
N LYS A 195 25.83 -30.82 50.46
CA LYS A 195 25.40 -29.71 49.59
C LYS A 195 25.77 -29.96 48.12
N GLN A 196 26.95 -30.49 47.84
CA GLN A 196 27.35 -30.88 46.47
C GLN A 196 26.48 -32.03 45.94
N ARG A 197 26.30 -33.12 46.70
CA ARG A 197 25.45 -34.26 46.33
C ARG A 197 24.01 -33.84 46.04
N LYS A 198 23.43 -32.94 46.85
CA LYS A 198 22.10 -32.35 46.59
C LYS A 198 22.08 -31.58 45.27
N LYS A 199 23.04 -30.68 45.03
CA LYS A 199 23.13 -29.91 43.78
C LYS A 199 23.33 -30.80 42.54
N ILE A 200 24.09 -31.90 42.66
CA ILE A 200 24.23 -32.91 41.59
C ILE A 200 22.90 -33.64 41.34
N LYS A 201 22.16 -34.01 42.40
CA LYS A 201 20.82 -34.60 42.29
C LYS A 201 19.85 -33.65 41.57
N ASP A 202 19.85 -32.37 41.93
CA ASP A 202 18.98 -31.34 41.33
C ASP A 202 19.34 -31.05 39.86
N LEU A 203 20.65 -31.00 39.53
CA LEU A 203 21.14 -30.88 38.16
C LEU A 203 20.75 -32.11 37.31
N ASN A 204 20.98 -33.33 37.80
CA ASN A 204 20.61 -34.56 37.10
C ASN A 204 19.09 -34.68 36.94
N GLN A 205 18.29 -34.24 37.91
CA GLN A 205 16.83 -34.18 37.78
C GLN A 205 16.39 -33.13 36.75
N THR A 206 17.11 -32.02 36.63
CA THR A 206 16.89 -30.99 35.59
C THR A 206 17.26 -31.50 34.20
N VAL A 207 18.41 -32.18 34.05
CA VAL A 207 18.81 -32.85 32.80
C VAL A 207 17.81 -33.93 32.40
N ARG A 208 17.30 -34.75 33.35
CA ARG A 208 16.22 -35.72 33.09
C ARG A 208 14.91 -35.05 32.63
N ARG A 209 14.53 -33.90 33.22
CA ARG A 209 13.36 -33.10 32.78
C ARG A 209 13.56 -32.53 31.38
N LEU A 210 14.76 -32.03 31.06
CA LEU A 210 15.11 -31.50 29.73
C LEU A 210 15.12 -32.61 28.67
N ARG A 211 15.75 -33.77 28.95
CA ARG A 211 15.72 -34.94 28.07
C ARG A 211 14.30 -35.45 27.82
N LYS A 212 13.44 -35.50 28.84
CA LYS A 212 12.01 -35.84 28.66
C LYS A 212 11.26 -34.81 27.81
N LYS A 213 11.57 -33.51 27.93
CA LYS A 213 11.02 -32.47 27.03
C LYS A 213 11.49 -32.67 25.59
N LEU A 214 12.80 -32.88 25.35
CA LEU A 214 13.32 -33.21 24.02
C LEU A 214 12.56 -34.41 23.45
N SER A 215 12.54 -35.56 24.14
CA SER A 215 11.87 -36.76 23.64
C SER A 215 10.38 -36.55 23.34
N SER A 216 9.69 -35.62 24.02
CA SER A 216 8.30 -35.28 23.70
C SER A 216 8.16 -34.39 22.46
N PHE A 217 9.11 -33.48 22.20
CA PHE A 217 9.17 -32.73 20.94
C PHE A 217 9.64 -33.64 19.80
N ASP A 218 10.66 -34.47 20.00
CA ASP A 218 11.18 -35.42 19.01
C ASP A 218 10.16 -36.51 18.66
N ALA A 219 9.27 -36.89 19.58
CA ALA A 219 8.13 -37.75 19.27
C ALA A 219 7.07 -37.01 18.42
N LEU A 220 6.80 -35.73 18.72
CA LEU A 220 5.86 -34.91 17.96
C LEU A 220 6.40 -34.60 16.54
N PHE A 221 7.69 -34.29 16.41
CA PHE A 221 8.38 -34.15 15.14
C PHE A 221 8.41 -35.46 14.36
N ARG A 222 8.73 -36.61 14.98
CA ARG A 222 8.64 -37.91 14.30
C ARG A 222 7.23 -38.24 13.84
N HIS A 223 6.19 -37.93 14.62
CA HIS A 223 4.79 -38.08 14.21
C HIS A 223 4.40 -37.16 13.04
N LEU A 224 4.93 -35.94 12.97
CA LEU A 224 4.73 -35.05 11.82
C LEU A 224 5.51 -35.52 10.57
N LYS A 225 6.69 -36.11 10.77
CA LYS A 225 7.55 -36.67 9.70
C LYS A 225 6.98 -37.99 9.15
N SER A 226 6.47 -38.88 10.03
CA SER A 226 5.84 -40.16 9.62
C SER A 226 4.53 -39.97 8.87
N ASN A 227 3.81 -38.88 9.14
CA ASN A 227 2.55 -38.56 8.47
C ASN A 227 2.75 -37.70 7.21
N ASN A 228 3.99 -37.56 6.73
CA ASN A 228 4.39 -36.75 5.55
C ASN A 228 3.95 -35.27 5.61
N LEU A 229 3.80 -34.69 6.81
CA LEU A 229 3.32 -33.31 6.98
C LEU A 229 4.44 -32.25 6.97
N ILE A 230 5.70 -32.64 7.25
CA ILE A 230 6.87 -31.73 7.26
C ILE A 230 8.13 -32.48 6.82
N THR A 231 8.87 -31.93 5.85
CA THR A 231 10.28 -32.28 5.55
C THR A 231 11.22 -31.25 6.20
N GLU A 232 12.47 -31.63 6.52
CA GLU A 232 13.42 -30.73 7.22
C GLU A 232 13.65 -29.40 6.48
N ASN A 233 13.77 -29.44 5.15
CA ASN A 233 13.93 -28.23 4.34
C ASN A 233 12.77 -27.24 4.49
N ALA A 234 11.54 -27.71 4.77
CA ALA A 234 10.34 -26.87 4.74
C ALA A 234 10.33 -25.75 5.79
N HIS A 235 11.01 -25.92 6.93
CA HIS A 235 11.13 -24.85 7.94
C HIS A 235 11.89 -23.63 7.39
N ASP A 236 13.06 -23.89 6.80
CA ASP A 236 13.93 -22.84 6.29
C ASP A 236 13.43 -22.31 4.96
N ASP A 237 12.81 -23.16 4.13
CA ASP A 237 12.12 -22.74 2.91
C ASP A 237 10.94 -21.80 3.24
N ILE A 238 10.12 -22.10 4.26
CA ILE A 238 9.07 -21.20 4.73
C ILE A 238 9.68 -19.89 5.28
N LEU A 239 10.72 -19.95 6.10
CA LEU A 239 11.35 -18.74 6.64
C LEU A 239 12.08 -17.91 5.59
N ASN A 240 12.51 -18.47 4.46
CA ASN A 240 13.24 -17.76 3.40
C ASN A 240 12.35 -17.37 2.21
N LYS A 241 11.16 -18.00 2.05
CA LYS A 241 10.17 -17.65 1.03
C LYS A 241 8.98 -16.84 1.56
N THR A 242 8.81 -16.70 2.89
CA THR A 242 7.83 -15.77 3.48
C THR A 242 8.40 -14.37 3.71
N SER A 243 7.53 -13.35 3.64
CA SER A 243 7.91 -11.95 3.80
C SER A 243 8.22 -11.58 5.26
N ASP A 244 9.07 -10.56 5.44
CA ASP A 244 9.58 -10.15 6.76
C ASP A 244 8.51 -9.90 7.84
N PRO A 245 7.32 -9.30 7.54
CA PRO A 245 6.28 -9.15 8.55
C PRO A 245 5.76 -10.50 9.10
N ILE A 246 5.76 -11.55 8.27
CA ILE A 246 5.36 -12.91 8.69
C ILE A 246 6.51 -13.53 9.51
N LYS A 247 7.74 -13.48 8.99
CA LYS A 247 8.97 -13.96 9.63
C LYS A 247 9.16 -13.38 11.04
N ASP A 248 9.04 -12.06 11.19
CA ASP A 248 9.08 -11.36 12.48
C ASP A 248 7.94 -11.77 13.42
N THR A 249 6.73 -11.99 12.89
CA THR A 249 5.57 -12.31 13.74
C THR A 249 5.62 -13.77 14.25
N ILE A 250 6.21 -14.68 13.47
CA ILE A 250 6.56 -16.04 13.92
C ILE A 250 7.68 -15.97 14.97
N ASN A 251 8.78 -15.26 14.67
CA ASN A 251 9.88 -15.05 15.62
C ASN A 251 9.42 -14.42 16.95
N ARG A 252 8.43 -13.52 16.89
CA ARG A 252 7.76 -12.94 18.06
C ARG A 252 7.00 -14.00 18.87
N SER A 253 6.16 -14.81 18.20
CA SER A 253 5.29 -15.78 18.89
C SER A 253 6.08 -16.90 19.56
N LEU A 254 7.19 -17.33 18.94
CA LEU A 254 8.17 -18.27 19.50
C LEU A 254 8.89 -17.71 20.73
N LYS A 255 9.28 -16.42 20.72
CA LYS A 255 10.04 -15.79 21.82
C LYS A 255 9.17 -15.47 23.03
N SER A 256 8.08 -14.69 22.85
CA SER A 256 7.14 -14.36 23.94
C SER A 256 5.92 -13.59 23.43
N ARG A 257 4.73 -13.91 23.96
CA ARG A 257 3.51 -13.10 23.78
C ARG A 257 3.72 -11.62 24.16
N ASN A 258 4.60 -11.33 25.11
CA ASN A 258 4.88 -10.00 25.65
C ASN A 258 6.04 -9.26 24.96
N ALA A 259 6.64 -9.82 23.89
CA ALA A 259 7.73 -9.16 23.17
C ALA A 259 7.33 -7.78 22.60
N LYS A 260 8.30 -6.91 22.29
CA LYS A 260 8.04 -5.66 21.54
C LYS A 260 7.73 -6.00 20.07
N TYR A 261 6.93 -5.18 19.40
CA TYR A 261 6.67 -5.31 17.95
C TYR A 261 7.78 -4.58 17.17
N THR A 262 8.32 -5.24 16.14
CA THR A 262 9.31 -4.68 15.21
C THR A 262 8.72 -3.57 14.33
N PRO A 263 9.53 -2.65 13.76
CA PRO A 263 9.03 -1.56 12.91
C PRO A 263 8.24 -2.07 11.69
N THR A 264 8.73 -3.11 11.04
CA THR A 264 8.08 -3.90 9.97
C THR A 264 6.64 -4.31 10.32
N ILE A 265 6.43 -4.99 11.46
CA ILE A 265 5.06 -5.37 11.90
C ILE A 265 4.22 -4.13 12.22
N ARG A 266 4.80 -3.07 12.79
CA ARG A 266 4.06 -1.83 13.07
C ARG A 266 3.54 -1.22 11.77
N ILE A 267 4.42 -1.05 10.79
CA ILE A 267 4.09 -0.53 9.46
C ILE A 267 3.00 -1.39 8.84
N PHE A 268 3.21 -2.71 8.68
CA PHE A 268 2.21 -3.62 8.10
C PHE A 268 0.85 -3.58 8.82
N ALA A 269 0.83 -3.58 10.15
CA ALA A 269 -0.41 -3.57 10.93
C ALA A 269 -1.16 -2.23 10.82
N LEU A 270 -0.44 -1.11 10.87
CA LEU A 270 -1.01 0.23 10.63
C LEU A 270 -1.47 0.38 9.17
N THR A 271 -0.74 -0.20 8.22
CA THR A 271 -1.05 -0.26 6.78
C THR A 271 -2.40 -0.95 6.53
N LEU A 272 -2.54 -2.19 7.00
CA LEU A 272 -3.76 -2.98 6.81
C LEU A 272 -4.97 -2.39 7.57
N GLN A 273 -4.79 -1.90 8.81
CA GLN A 273 -5.86 -1.27 9.59
C GLN A 273 -6.33 0.08 9.00
N PHE A 274 -5.45 0.81 8.29
CA PHE A 274 -5.82 2.02 7.59
C PHE A 274 -6.69 1.71 6.38
N TYR A 275 -6.26 0.80 5.50
CA TYR A 275 -7.00 0.43 4.29
C TYR A 275 -8.36 -0.20 4.60
N SER A 276 -8.43 -1.15 5.54
CA SER A 276 -9.71 -1.72 5.97
C SER A 276 -9.64 -2.31 7.38
N SER A 277 -10.36 -1.71 8.31
CA SER A 277 -10.52 -2.25 9.66
C SER A 277 -11.27 -3.59 9.68
N LYS A 278 -12.14 -3.84 8.69
CA LYS A 278 -12.77 -5.15 8.48
C LYS A 278 -11.72 -6.19 8.07
N ALA A 279 -10.89 -5.90 7.07
CA ALA A 279 -9.83 -6.79 6.62
C ALA A 279 -8.79 -7.05 7.72
N TYR A 280 -8.32 -6.01 8.42
CA TYR A 280 -7.43 -6.16 9.57
C TYR A 280 -8.03 -7.07 10.66
N THR A 281 -9.31 -6.88 10.99
CA THR A 281 -9.99 -7.71 12.00
C THR A 281 -10.16 -9.15 11.54
N PHE A 282 -10.43 -9.38 10.24
CA PHE A 282 -10.47 -10.71 9.64
C PHE A 282 -9.09 -11.39 9.68
N VAL A 283 -8.08 -10.79 9.03
CA VAL A 283 -6.69 -11.29 8.99
C VAL A 283 -6.18 -11.57 10.41
N ARG A 284 -6.40 -10.66 11.36
CA ARG A 284 -6.03 -10.85 12.76
C ARG A 284 -6.73 -12.04 13.43
N ARG A 285 -7.99 -12.34 13.09
CA ARG A 285 -8.71 -13.52 13.60
C ARG A 285 -8.18 -14.81 12.95
N THR A 286 -8.06 -14.83 11.62
CA THR A 286 -7.58 -15.96 10.82
C THR A 286 -6.18 -16.39 11.27
N PHE A 287 -5.25 -15.44 11.38
CA PHE A 287 -3.90 -15.68 11.90
C PHE A 287 -3.83 -15.65 13.44
N GLN A 288 -4.79 -16.31 14.12
CA GLN A 288 -4.78 -16.61 15.56
C GLN A 288 -4.43 -15.45 16.53
N ASN A 289 -4.74 -14.20 16.18
CA ASN A 289 -4.36 -12.98 16.92
C ASN A 289 -2.86 -12.64 16.93
N LEU A 290 -2.09 -13.13 15.95
CA LEU A 290 -0.67 -12.81 15.73
C LEU A 290 -0.44 -11.30 15.50
N LEU A 291 -1.40 -10.62 14.83
CA LEU A 291 -1.36 -9.16 14.65
C LEU A 291 -1.77 -8.39 15.93
N PRO A 292 -1.22 -7.18 16.17
CA PRO A 292 -1.45 -6.42 17.39
C PRO A 292 -2.93 -6.08 17.64
N HIS A 293 -3.32 -5.82 18.89
CA HIS A 293 -4.68 -5.37 19.17
C HIS A 293 -4.91 -3.93 18.64
N PRO A 294 -6.11 -3.56 18.16
CA PRO A 294 -6.39 -2.18 17.74
C PRO A 294 -6.10 -1.12 18.82
N SER A 295 -6.17 -1.47 20.11
CA SER A 295 -5.71 -0.59 21.21
C SER A 295 -4.21 -0.31 21.20
N THR A 296 -3.39 -1.27 20.74
CA THR A 296 -1.94 -1.10 20.55
C THR A 296 -1.68 -0.12 19.40
N LEU A 297 -2.43 -0.24 18.29
CA LEU A 297 -2.34 0.71 17.16
C LEU A 297 -2.78 2.12 17.59
N LYS A 298 -3.84 2.26 18.42
CA LYS A 298 -4.22 3.55 19.02
C LYS A 298 -3.06 4.18 19.82
N LYS A 299 -2.28 3.38 20.57
CA LYS A 299 -1.09 3.84 21.31
C LYS A 299 0.12 4.17 20.42
N TRP A 300 0.18 3.65 19.18
CA TRP A 300 1.21 4.07 18.22
C TRP A 300 0.85 5.40 17.56
N TYR A 301 -0.43 5.65 17.30
CA TYR A 301 -0.90 6.95 16.81
C TYR A 301 -0.90 8.08 17.86
N SER A 302 -0.70 7.80 19.15
CA SER A 302 -0.68 8.84 20.20
C SER A 302 0.66 9.56 20.35
N VAL A 303 1.65 9.27 19.50
CA VAL A 303 2.95 9.96 19.46
C VAL A 303 2.83 11.36 18.85
N VAL A 304 1.89 11.55 17.92
CA VAL A 304 1.60 12.81 17.22
C VAL A 304 0.38 13.48 17.88
N GLN A 305 0.35 14.82 17.93
CA GLN A 305 -0.87 15.55 18.28
C GLN A 305 -1.88 15.54 17.12
N GLY A 306 -1.54 16.18 16.00
CA GLY A 306 -2.38 16.22 14.80
C GLY A 306 -3.69 17.02 14.96
N GLU A 307 -3.70 17.99 15.87
CA GLU A 307 -4.69 19.08 15.89
C GLU A 307 -4.43 20.06 14.71
N PRO A 308 -5.31 21.04 14.43
CA PRO A 308 -5.05 22.09 13.44
C PRO A 308 -3.82 22.95 13.79
N GLY A 309 -3.29 23.65 12.78
CA GLY A 309 -2.05 24.41 12.84
C GLY A 309 -0.89 23.75 12.08
N PHE A 310 0.30 24.34 12.18
CA PHE A 310 1.54 23.74 11.70
C PHE A 310 2.01 22.62 12.65
N THR A 311 2.22 21.43 12.11
CA THR A 311 2.63 20.24 12.88
C THR A 311 4.14 20.25 13.07
N LYS A 312 4.62 20.69 14.25
CA LYS A 312 6.06 20.76 14.58
C LYS A 312 6.79 19.45 14.24
N GLU A 313 6.17 18.31 14.54
CA GLU A 313 6.78 17.00 14.33
C GLU A 313 7.15 16.73 12.84
N ALA A 314 6.50 17.40 11.89
CA ALA A 314 6.84 17.34 10.47
C ALA A 314 8.12 18.14 10.13
N PHE A 315 8.28 19.33 10.70
CA PHE A 315 9.48 20.17 10.54
C PHE A 315 10.69 19.51 11.22
N ASP A 316 10.51 18.90 12.40
CA ASP A 316 11.56 18.12 13.08
C ASP A 316 12.03 16.91 12.24
N ALA A 317 11.11 16.26 11.49
CA ALA A 317 11.45 15.18 10.57
C ALA A 317 12.22 15.67 9.33
N ILE A 318 11.84 16.82 8.75
CA ILE A 318 12.61 17.46 7.66
C ILE A 318 14.02 17.82 8.14
N ALA A 319 14.15 18.51 9.28
CA ALA A 319 15.43 18.90 9.85
C ALA A 319 16.34 17.69 10.16
N SER A 320 15.74 16.57 10.60
CA SER A 320 16.44 15.29 10.79
C SER A 320 16.90 14.69 9.46
N ARG A 321 16.07 14.78 8.40
CA ARG A 321 16.42 14.29 7.05
C ARG A 321 17.51 15.14 6.39
N VAL A 322 17.55 16.45 6.65
CA VAL A 322 18.62 17.37 6.22
C VAL A 322 19.95 16.99 6.87
N LYS A 323 19.99 16.76 8.19
CA LYS A 323 21.20 16.33 8.92
C LYS A 323 21.80 15.00 8.39
N GLN A 324 21.00 14.18 7.73
CA GLN A 324 21.42 12.89 7.14
C GLN A 324 21.79 12.99 5.64
N ALA A 325 21.53 14.11 4.97
CA ALA A 325 21.67 14.23 3.53
C ALA A 325 23.06 14.74 3.12
N LYS A 326 23.74 14.01 2.22
CA LYS A 326 25.01 14.44 1.60
C LYS A 326 24.88 15.61 0.61
N LYS A 327 23.64 15.97 0.25
CA LYS A 327 23.29 17.09 -0.64
C LYS A 327 22.19 17.93 0.03
N PRO A 328 22.13 19.25 -0.21
CA PRO A 328 21.06 20.08 0.34
C PRO A 328 19.69 19.58 -0.13
N ILE A 329 18.72 19.56 0.77
CA ILE A 329 17.34 19.16 0.44
C ILE A 329 16.62 20.35 -0.17
N ILE A 330 15.98 20.14 -1.32
CA ILE A 330 15.18 21.15 -2.01
C ILE A 330 13.72 20.69 -2.06
N CYS A 331 12.81 21.57 -1.68
CA CYS A 331 11.37 21.32 -1.68
C CYS A 331 10.58 22.40 -2.42
N ASN A 332 9.41 21.97 -2.89
CA ASN A 332 8.26 22.79 -3.27
C ASN A 332 7.21 22.71 -2.16
N ILE A 333 6.45 23.78 -1.91
CA ILE A 333 5.29 23.74 -0.99
C ILE A 333 4.00 23.87 -1.80
N VAL A 334 3.21 22.80 -1.79
CA VAL A 334 1.88 22.74 -2.42
C VAL A 334 0.82 23.17 -1.39
N ILE A 335 -0.13 24.00 -1.80
CA ILE A 335 -1.20 24.56 -0.97
C ILE A 335 -2.53 24.34 -1.67
N ASP A 336 -3.50 23.75 -0.96
CA ASP A 336 -4.86 23.53 -1.48
C ASP A 336 -5.87 23.36 -0.32
N GLU A 337 -7.16 23.46 -0.61
CA GLU A 337 -8.25 23.33 0.35
C GLU A 337 -9.20 22.18 0.02
N MET A 338 -9.58 21.41 1.03
CA MET A 338 -10.60 20.36 0.90
C MET A 338 -11.87 20.78 1.62
N SER A 339 -12.99 20.85 0.90
CA SER A 339 -14.29 20.97 1.57
C SER A 339 -14.53 19.78 2.51
N ILE A 340 -15.03 20.09 3.71
CA ILE A 340 -15.35 19.17 4.80
C ILE A 340 -16.83 19.32 5.18
N ARG A 341 -17.37 18.33 5.89
CA ARG A 341 -18.75 18.42 6.36
C ARG A 341 -18.83 19.33 7.58
N LYS A 342 -19.48 20.49 7.40
CA LYS A 342 -20.05 21.33 8.46
C LYS A 342 -20.75 20.45 9.49
N GLN A 343 -20.21 20.40 10.70
CA GLN A 343 -20.76 19.66 11.82
C GLN A 343 -19.98 19.99 13.10
N ILE A 344 -20.59 20.76 14.00
CA ILE A 344 -20.14 20.85 15.40
C ILE A 344 -20.28 19.47 16.08
N SER A 345 -19.31 19.10 16.91
CA SER A 345 -19.28 17.82 17.64
C SER A 345 -18.45 17.92 18.92
N PHE A 346 -19.05 17.55 20.05
CA PHE A 346 -18.39 17.50 21.35
C PHE A 346 -17.69 16.15 21.56
N LEU A 347 -16.41 16.17 21.97
CA LEU A 347 -15.63 14.97 22.26
C LEU A 347 -14.59 15.23 23.36
N ASN A 348 -14.57 14.39 24.40
CA ASN A 348 -13.61 14.46 25.51
C ASN A 348 -13.50 15.84 26.20
N GLY A 349 -14.60 16.60 26.28
CA GLY A 349 -14.62 17.93 26.91
C GLY A 349 -14.34 19.11 25.97
N LYS A 350 -13.94 18.88 24.70
CA LYS A 350 -13.74 19.95 23.70
C LYS A 350 -14.78 19.86 22.58
N PHE A 351 -15.26 21.01 22.12
CA PHE A 351 -16.01 21.16 20.87
C PHE A 351 -15.07 21.18 19.66
N TYR A 352 -15.49 20.52 18.58
CA TYR A 352 -14.81 20.50 17.28
C TYR A 352 -15.81 20.83 16.17
N GLY A 353 -15.35 21.36 15.04
CA GLY A 353 -16.19 21.67 13.87
C GLY A 353 -16.29 23.16 13.55
N GLY A 354 -15.92 24.03 14.50
CA GLY A 354 -15.67 25.44 14.24
C GLY A 354 -14.39 25.69 13.43
N VAL A 355 -14.20 26.95 13.04
CA VAL A 355 -12.91 27.48 12.57
C VAL A 355 -11.85 27.27 13.67
N ASP A 356 -10.70 26.70 13.32
CA ASP A 356 -9.60 26.39 14.23
C ASP A 356 -8.27 26.53 13.46
N LEU A 357 -7.47 27.51 13.88
CA LEU A 357 -6.23 27.92 13.22
C LEU A 357 -4.97 27.39 13.94
N GLY A 358 -5.13 26.54 14.96
CA GLY A 358 -4.02 26.05 15.79
C GLY A 358 -3.53 27.04 16.86
N THR A 359 -4.21 28.17 17.05
CA THR A 359 -4.04 29.04 18.23
C THR A 359 -4.90 28.50 19.38
N ASN A 360 -4.34 28.41 20.59
CA ASN A 360 -5.00 27.81 21.76
C ASN A 360 -6.09 28.71 22.41
N ASN A 361 -6.70 29.59 21.63
CA ASN A 361 -7.77 30.46 22.09
C ASN A 361 -9.08 29.68 22.01
N ASN A 362 -9.56 29.14 23.13
CA ASN A 362 -10.97 28.74 23.21
C ASN A 362 -11.83 30.00 22.97
N PRO A 363 -12.75 30.01 22.00
CA PRO A 363 -13.69 31.11 21.88
C PRO A 363 -14.65 31.07 23.07
N GLU A 364 -14.61 32.11 23.90
CA GLU A 364 -15.63 32.39 24.93
C GLU A 364 -16.91 33.00 24.33
N ASN A 365 -17.03 32.99 23.00
CA ASN A 365 -18.18 33.48 22.24
C ASN A 365 -19.15 32.32 21.93
N ASP A 366 -20.43 32.51 22.26
CA ASP A 366 -21.50 31.53 22.00
C ASP A 366 -21.68 31.17 20.50
N ASN A 367 -21.27 32.07 19.59
CA ASN A 367 -21.36 31.89 18.14
C ASN A 367 -20.08 31.29 17.54
N VAL A 368 -19.90 29.98 17.68
CA VAL A 368 -18.80 29.23 17.02
C VAL A 368 -19.09 29.07 15.52
N GLN A 369 -18.44 29.87 14.68
CA GLN A 369 -18.56 29.76 13.22
C GLN A 369 -18.05 28.40 12.70
N GLU A 370 -18.91 27.65 12.02
CA GLU A 370 -18.56 26.33 11.44
C GLU A 370 -17.52 26.43 10.31
N ALA A 371 -16.54 25.53 10.33
CA ALA A 371 -15.60 25.36 9.23
C ALA A 371 -16.26 24.67 8.02
N THR A 372 -16.02 25.21 6.83
CA THR A 372 -16.45 24.70 5.53
C THR A 372 -15.37 23.82 4.90
N ASN A 373 -14.11 24.23 5.03
CA ASN A 373 -12.96 23.74 4.28
C ASN A 373 -11.76 23.54 5.22
N ALA A 374 -10.87 22.62 4.83
CA ALA A 374 -9.59 22.38 5.48
C ALA A 374 -8.45 22.76 4.51
N LEU A 375 -7.77 23.87 4.79
CA LEU A 375 -6.60 24.34 4.04
C LEU A 375 -5.37 23.53 4.47
N VAL A 376 -4.61 22.95 3.53
CA VAL A 376 -3.46 22.06 3.81
C VAL A 376 -2.21 22.58 3.12
N PHE A 377 -1.09 22.52 3.85
CA PHE A 377 0.26 22.78 3.33
C PHE A 377 1.03 21.45 3.22
N LEU A 378 1.59 21.16 2.05
CA LEU A 378 2.29 19.90 1.75
C LEU A 378 3.67 20.20 1.12
N ALA A 379 4.75 19.87 1.81
CA ALA A 379 6.09 19.91 1.21
C ALA A 379 6.30 18.68 0.31
N VAL A 380 6.83 18.90 -0.90
CA VAL A 380 7.20 17.86 -1.86
C VAL A 380 8.68 18.02 -2.20
N CYS A 381 9.48 16.95 -2.02
CA CYS A 381 10.92 17.01 -2.22
C CYS A 381 11.29 16.94 -3.71
N LEU A 382 11.94 17.97 -4.25
CA LEU A 382 12.34 18.01 -5.65
C LEU A 382 13.45 16.99 -5.94
N ASN A 383 14.46 16.91 -5.05
CA ASN A 383 15.62 16.02 -5.21
C ASN A 383 15.55 14.69 -4.42
N GLY A 384 14.37 14.28 -3.94
CA GLY A 384 14.13 12.97 -3.30
C GLY A 384 12.69 12.47 -3.50
N HIS A 385 12.42 11.19 -3.24
CA HIS A 385 11.10 10.57 -3.47
C HIS A 385 10.21 10.57 -2.21
N TRP A 386 10.02 11.74 -1.62
CA TRP A 386 9.16 11.92 -0.44
C TRP A 386 8.41 13.27 -0.44
N LYS A 387 7.31 13.29 0.32
CA LYS A 387 6.48 14.46 0.64
C LYS A 387 6.08 14.44 2.12
N ILE A 388 5.65 15.55 2.70
CA ILE A 388 5.13 15.57 4.08
C ILE A 388 4.12 16.72 4.28
N PRO A 389 2.94 16.45 4.88
CA PRO A 389 2.02 17.52 5.26
C PRO A 389 2.62 18.33 6.41
N LEU A 390 2.80 19.64 6.20
CA LEU A 390 3.36 20.58 7.16
C LEU A 390 2.34 21.03 8.21
N GLY A 391 1.05 21.03 7.85
CA GLY A 391 -0.04 21.46 8.72
C GLY A 391 -1.37 21.53 7.99
N TYR A 392 -2.44 21.80 8.75
CA TYR A 392 -3.77 22.07 8.20
C TYR A 392 -4.56 23.05 9.08
N PHE A 393 -5.45 23.82 8.47
CA PHE A 393 -6.25 24.85 9.14
C PHE A 393 -7.72 24.63 8.82
N LEU A 394 -8.60 24.69 9.82
CA LEU A 394 -10.05 24.57 9.64
C LEU A 394 -10.62 25.97 9.45
N ILE A 395 -11.19 26.25 8.27
CA ILE A 395 -11.58 27.60 7.85
C ILE A 395 -13.02 27.64 7.32
N HIS A 396 -13.65 28.81 7.36
CA HIS A 396 -14.94 29.07 6.72
C HIS A 396 -14.76 29.72 5.33
N SER A 397 -13.87 30.70 5.30
CA SER A 397 -13.31 31.38 4.13
C SER A 397 -12.01 32.06 4.60
N PHE A 398 -11.18 32.54 3.68
CA PHE A 398 -10.00 33.35 4.00
C PHE A 398 -9.71 34.33 2.87
N SER A 399 -9.41 35.57 3.25
CA SER A 399 -8.85 36.61 2.40
C SER A 399 -7.44 36.24 1.91
N GLY A 400 -6.94 36.98 0.92
CA GLY A 400 -5.54 36.87 0.51
C GLY A 400 -4.56 37.23 1.63
N CYS A 401 -4.94 38.12 2.55
CA CYS A 401 -4.09 38.58 3.66
C CYS A 401 -3.87 37.46 4.70
N GLU A 402 -4.94 36.78 5.12
CA GLU A 402 -4.85 35.65 6.07
C GLU A 402 -4.03 34.49 5.48
N ARG A 403 -4.23 34.18 4.18
CA ARG A 403 -3.40 33.19 3.47
C ARG A 403 -1.93 33.63 3.37
N ALA A 404 -1.67 34.91 3.13
CA ALA A 404 -0.31 35.46 3.08
C ALA A 404 0.41 35.34 4.43
N ASN A 405 -0.28 35.63 5.54
CA ASN A 405 0.27 35.48 6.88
C ASN A 405 0.60 34.02 7.21
N LEU A 406 -0.27 33.07 6.84
CA LEU A 406 0.03 31.64 7.00
C LEU A 406 1.18 31.17 6.10
N LEU A 407 1.26 31.65 4.86
CA LEU A 407 2.36 31.30 3.95
C LEU A 407 3.70 31.86 4.45
N THR A 408 3.75 33.11 4.91
CA THR A 408 4.93 33.69 5.57
C THR A 408 5.34 32.84 6.76
N LYS A 409 4.41 32.48 7.65
CA LYS A 409 4.74 31.66 8.83
C LYS A 409 5.18 30.23 8.47
N CYS A 410 4.63 29.67 7.39
CA CYS A 410 5.07 28.39 6.83
C CYS A 410 6.54 28.48 6.37
N LEU A 411 6.93 29.55 5.68
CA LEU A 411 8.27 29.76 5.13
C LEU A 411 9.32 30.08 6.20
N GLU A 412 8.96 30.79 7.26
CA GLU A 412 9.78 30.93 8.48
C GLU A 412 10.11 29.55 9.08
N LEU A 413 9.08 28.79 9.48
CA LEU A 413 9.23 27.48 10.10
C LEU A 413 9.94 26.47 9.19
N PHE A 414 9.77 26.60 7.87
CA PHE A 414 10.49 25.77 6.91
C PHE A 414 11.98 26.10 6.86
N SER A 415 12.34 27.39 6.95
CA SER A 415 13.73 27.85 6.92
C SER A 415 14.53 27.38 8.14
N ASP A 416 13.91 27.30 9.31
CA ASP A 416 14.49 26.72 10.54
C ASP A 416 14.99 25.27 10.34
N THR A 417 14.38 24.50 9.43
CA THR A 417 14.77 23.12 9.14
C THR A 417 16.10 23.00 8.38
N LYS A 418 16.60 24.11 7.83
CA LYS A 418 17.71 24.19 6.86
C LYS A 418 17.47 23.48 5.51
N ALA A 419 16.24 23.07 5.21
CA ALA A 419 15.84 22.69 3.86
C ALA A 419 15.58 23.93 2.99
N LYS A 420 15.94 23.87 1.70
CA LYS A 420 15.76 24.98 0.76
C LYS A 420 14.35 24.92 0.15
N CYS A 421 13.59 26.02 0.26
CA CYS A 421 12.37 26.23 -0.50
C CYS A 421 12.60 27.29 -1.58
N TYR A 422 12.34 26.94 -2.84
CA TYR A 422 12.46 27.85 -3.99
C TYR A 422 11.17 27.95 -4.82
N SER A 423 10.12 27.22 -4.45
CA SER A 423 8.87 27.21 -5.22
C SER A 423 7.65 26.92 -4.36
N ILE A 424 6.51 27.45 -4.79
CA ILE A 424 5.18 27.16 -4.24
C ILE A 424 4.20 26.82 -5.36
N THR A 425 3.27 25.91 -5.09
CA THR A 425 2.22 25.49 -6.02
C THR A 425 0.84 25.64 -5.40
N PHE A 426 -0.11 26.19 -6.16
CA PHE A 426 -1.51 26.26 -5.79
C PHE A 426 -2.41 26.36 -7.03
N ASP A 427 -3.71 26.44 -6.83
CA ASP A 427 -4.69 26.55 -7.92
C ASP A 427 -4.90 28.02 -8.37
N GLY A 428 -5.50 28.24 -9.55
CA GLY A 428 -5.72 29.58 -10.11
C GLY A 428 -6.80 30.45 -9.43
N ALA A 429 -7.16 30.19 -8.17
CA ALA A 429 -8.23 30.92 -7.48
C ALA A 429 -7.88 32.38 -7.14
N PRO A 430 -8.87 33.31 -7.17
CA PRO A 430 -8.66 34.73 -6.84
C PRO A 430 -8.04 35.00 -5.46
N CYS A 431 -8.31 34.15 -4.45
CA CYS A 431 -7.73 34.27 -3.12
C CYS A 431 -6.22 33.95 -3.09
N ASN A 432 -5.77 32.94 -3.85
CA ASN A 432 -4.36 32.57 -3.97
C ASN A 432 -3.59 33.62 -4.83
N LEU A 433 -4.25 34.16 -5.86
CA LEU A 433 -3.76 35.31 -6.63
C LEU A 433 -3.58 36.56 -5.74
N SER A 434 -4.55 36.85 -4.87
CA SER A 434 -4.49 37.97 -3.92
C SER A 434 -3.38 37.79 -2.88
N MET A 435 -3.23 36.58 -2.30
CA MET A 435 -2.15 36.21 -1.39
C MET A 435 -0.77 36.57 -1.96
N CYS A 436 -0.46 36.12 -3.16
CA CYS A 436 0.87 36.37 -3.74
C CYS A 436 1.09 37.82 -4.17
N LYS A 437 0.03 38.56 -4.53
CA LYS A 437 0.13 40.02 -4.74
C LYS A 437 0.49 40.77 -3.46
N ILE A 438 -0.11 40.41 -2.33
CA ILE A 438 0.22 40.98 -1.01
C ILE A 438 1.67 40.69 -0.62
N LEU A 439 2.19 39.52 -1.01
CA LEU A 439 3.60 39.13 -0.82
C LEU A 439 4.55 39.68 -1.92
N GLY A 440 4.09 40.60 -2.78
CA GLY A 440 4.93 41.33 -3.72
C GLY A 440 5.25 40.61 -5.04
N ALA A 441 4.41 39.67 -5.48
CA ALA A 441 4.40 39.16 -6.86
C ALA A 441 3.46 39.99 -7.76
N ASN A 442 3.86 40.17 -9.01
CA ASN A 442 3.05 40.82 -10.04
C ASN A 442 2.72 39.82 -11.15
N PHE A 443 1.42 39.68 -11.44
CA PHE A 443 0.90 38.78 -12.48
C PHE A 443 0.33 39.54 -13.69
N ASP A 444 0.47 40.86 -13.78
CA ASP A 444 0.11 41.57 -15.00
C ASP A 444 1.20 41.39 -16.07
N TYR A 445 0.87 40.59 -17.08
CA TYR A 445 1.79 40.19 -18.15
C TYR A 445 2.31 41.37 -19.00
N PHE A 446 1.55 42.47 -19.07
CA PHE A 446 1.93 43.66 -19.84
C PHE A 446 2.66 44.73 -19.00
N SER A 447 2.86 44.47 -17.70
CA SER A 447 3.64 45.34 -16.82
C SER A 447 5.14 45.11 -17.01
N VAL A 448 5.93 46.19 -17.00
CA VAL A 448 7.41 46.10 -16.99
C VAL A 448 7.90 45.30 -15.79
N ASP A 449 7.21 45.42 -14.65
CA ASP A 449 7.46 44.67 -13.42
C ASP A 449 6.79 43.29 -13.40
N PHE A 450 6.58 42.62 -14.55
CA PHE A 450 5.97 41.27 -14.56
C PHE A 450 6.85 40.28 -13.78
N LYS A 451 6.38 39.89 -12.61
CA LYS A 451 7.17 39.26 -11.56
C LYS A 451 6.38 38.14 -10.89
N PRO A 452 6.26 36.96 -11.52
CA PRO A 452 5.48 35.83 -11.00
C PRO A 452 6.20 35.07 -9.86
N TRP A 453 6.89 35.79 -8.96
CA TRP A 453 7.64 35.24 -7.85
C TRP A 453 7.66 36.23 -6.67
N ILE A 454 7.78 35.72 -5.45
CA ILE A 454 7.91 36.51 -4.22
C ILE A 454 9.34 36.44 -3.68
N GLN A 455 9.78 37.48 -2.97
CA GLN A 455 10.96 37.37 -2.11
C GLN A 455 10.60 36.43 -0.94
N ASN A 456 11.49 35.53 -0.53
CA ASN A 456 11.26 34.71 0.66
C ASN A 456 11.21 35.61 1.92
N PRO A 457 10.06 35.70 2.64
CA PRO A 457 9.91 36.60 3.79
C PRO A 457 10.72 36.16 5.02
N ALA A 458 11.20 34.91 5.06
CA ALA A 458 12.06 34.41 6.14
C ALA A 458 13.50 34.96 6.10
N PHE A 459 13.88 35.67 5.03
CA PHE A 459 15.22 36.24 4.86
C PHE A 459 15.17 37.77 4.75
N GLN A 460 16.18 38.43 5.31
CA GLN A 460 16.36 39.88 5.17
C GLN A 460 16.46 40.29 3.70
N LYS A 461 15.99 41.50 3.36
CA LYS A 461 15.93 42.03 1.97
C LYS A 461 17.28 42.03 1.23
N SER A 462 18.40 42.02 1.96
CA SER A 462 19.77 41.92 1.43
C SER A 462 20.11 40.55 0.86
N ASN A 463 19.43 39.48 1.29
CA ASN A 463 19.72 38.11 0.87
C ASN A 463 18.65 37.64 -0.13
N HIS A 464 18.94 37.77 -1.42
CA HIS A 464 17.94 37.68 -2.49
C HIS A 464 17.57 36.23 -2.87
N GLN A 465 16.75 35.57 -2.05
CA GLN A 465 16.17 34.27 -2.36
C GLN A 465 14.73 34.41 -2.91
N PRO A 466 14.52 34.30 -4.24
CA PRO A 466 13.19 34.25 -4.82
C PRO A 466 12.49 32.91 -4.55
N ILE A 467 11.16 32.95 -4.49
CA ILE A 467 10.26 31.80 -4.48
C ILE A 467 9.37 31.89 -5.72
N TYR A 468 9.56 30.96 -6.64
CA TYR A 468 8.86 30.88 -7.91
C TYR A 468 7.45 30.28 -7.76
N ILE A 469 6.46 30.88 -8.41
CA ILE A 469 5.05 30.52 -8.24
C ILE A 469 4.60 29.63 -9.39
N PHE A 470 3.99 28.50 -9.06
CA PHE A 470 3.37 27.59 -10.02
C PHE A 470 1.87 27.56 -9.78
N TRP A 471 1.09 27.77 -10.84
CA TRP A 471 -0.34 27.45 -10.82
C TRP A 471 -0.49 26.04 -11.37
N ASP A 472 -1.35 25.19 -10.81
CA ASP A 472 -1.40 23.80 -11.26
C ASP A 472 -1.71 23.68 -12.77
N ALA A 473 -0.74 23.15 -13.53
CA ALA A 473 -0.80 23.12 -14.99
C ALA A 473 -1.96 22.25 -15.51
N ALA A 474 -2.40 21.25 -14.75
CA ALA A 474 -3.56 20.43 -15.06
C ALA A 474 -4.86 21.24 -14.91
N HIS A 475 -4.97 22.07 -13.87
CA HIS A 475 -6.02 23.08 -13.76
C HIS A 475 -5.92 24.11 -14.90
N MET A 476 -4.73 24.59 -15.25
CA MET A 476 -4.60 25.60 -16.31
C MET A 476 -5.07 25.08 -17.67
N LEU A 477 -4.67 23.86 -18.07
CA LEU A 477 -5.16 23.23 -19.31
C LEU A 477 -6.67 22.96 -19.27
N LYS A 478 -7.22 22.60 -18.10
CA LYS A 478 -8.67 22.47 -17.88
C LYS A 478 -9.40 23.80 -18.13
N LEU A 479 -8.83 24.93 -17.69
CA LEU A 479 -9.39 26.27 -17.95
C LEU A 479 -9.27 26.67 -19.43
N THR A 480 -8.17 26.33 -20.11
CA THR A 480 -8.02 26.53 -21.56
C THR A 480 -9.08 25.74 -22.34
N ARG A 481 -9.23 24.43 -22.08
CA ARG A 481 -10.28 23.59 -22.69
C ARG A 481 -11.67 24.14 -22.41
N ASN A 482 -11.96 24.50 -21.17
CA ASN A 482 -13.24 25.09 -20.80
C ASN A 482 -13.47 26.44 -21.48
N THR A 483 -12.44 27.22 -21.80
CA THR A 483 -12.59 28.51 -22.48
C THR A 483 -12.92 28.32 -23.96
N LEU A 484 -12.21 27.46 -24.69
CA LEU A 484 -12.56 27.11 -26.07
C LEU A 484 -13.95 26.46 -26.16
N GLY A 485 -14.26 25.53 -25.24
CA GLY A 485 -15.57 24.88 -25.18
C GLY A 485 -16.73 25.83 -24.83
N ASP A 486 -16.51 26.79 -23.91
CA ASP A 486 -17.52 27.79 -23.51
C ASP A 486 -17.70 28.87 -24.60
N ARG A 487 -16.62 29.28 -25.31
CA ARG A 487 -16.65 30.36 -26.33
C ARG A 487 -16.91 29.89 -27.77
N LYS A 488 -16.73 28.60 -28.07
CA LYS A 488 -16.81 27.98 -29.42
C LYS A 488 -15.73 28.44 -30.40
N VAL A 489 -15.46 29.74 -30.52
CA VAL A 489 -14.45 30.31 -31.41
C VAL A 489 -13.43 31.12 -30.61
N LEU A 490 -12.16 31.01 -30.98
CA LEU A 490 -11.09 31.94 -30.63
C LEU A 490 -10.40 32.38 -31.94
N LEU A 491 -9.72 33.53 -31.94
CA LEU A 491 -8.94 33.99 -33.10
C LEU A 491 -7.45 33.92 -32.79
N ASN A 492 -6.62 33.56 -33.79
CA ASN A 492 -5.17 33.66 -33.69
C ASN A 492 -4.64 35.00 -34.22
N SER A 493 -3.32 35.21 -34.19
CA SER A 493 -2.66 36.43 -34.66
C SER A 493 -2.82 36.72 -36.16
N GLN A 494 -3.28 35.74 -36.95
CA GLN A 494 -3.59 35.87 -38.37
C GLN A 494 -5.11 36.07 -38.61
N ASN A 495 -5.89 36.35 -37.57
CA ASN A 495 -7.37 36.38 -37.57
C ASN A 495 -8.03 35.06 -38.02
N LYS A 496 -7.30 33.93 -38.04
CA LYS A 496 -7.88 32.62 -38.35
C LYS A 496 -8.59 32.05 -37.12
N GLU A 497 -9.71 31.39 -37.38
CA GLU A 497 -10.56 30.81 -36.35
C GLU A 497 -9.98 29.52 -35.77
N ILE A 498 -10.05 29.39 -34.46
CA ILE A 498 -9.79 28.18 -33.68
C ILE A 498 -11.17 27.73 -33.16
N LYS A 499 -11.71 26.68 -33.78
CA LYS A 499 -13.10 26.26 -33.63
C LYS A 499 -13.20 25.00 -32.77
N TRP A 500 -14.02 25.08 -31.72
CA TRP A 500 -14.44 23.88 -30.98
C TRP A 500 -15.19 22.91 -31.91
N ASN A 501 -15.87 23.42 -32.95
CA ASN A 501 -16.62 22.61 -33.90
C ASN A 501 -15.75 21.58 -34.61
N ASP A 502 -14.52 21.90 -35.01
CA ASP A 502 -13.61 20.96 -35.69
C ASP A 502 -13.34 19.72 -34.82
N ILE A 503 -13.29 19.90 -33.50
CA ILE A 503 -13.12 18.82 -32.51
C ILE A 503 -14.41 17.99 -32.41
N VAL A 504 -15.59 18.61 -32.54
CA VAL A 504 -16.89 17.92 -32.62
C VAL A 504 -16.98 17.10 -33.89
N THR A 505 -16.77 17.72 -35.06
CA THR A 505 -16.83 17.06 -36.37
C THR A 505 -15.80 15.94 -36.50
N LEU A 506 -14.56 16.12 -36.01
CA LEU A 506 -13.58 15.04 -35.90
C LEU A 506 -14.09 13.87 -35.03
N GLN A 507 -14.84 14.14 -33.97
CA GLN A 507 -15.42 13.09 -33.13
C GLN A 507 -16.55 12.36 -33.86
N GLU A 508 -17.42 13.09 -34.56
CA GLU A 508 -18.56 12.55 -35.30
C GLU A 508 -18.11 11.69 -36.49
N ILE A 509 -17.12 12.16 -37.25
CA ILE A 509 -16.46 11.42 -38.34
C ILE A 509 -15.93 10.05 -37.89
N GLN A 510 -15.34 9.99 -36.70
CA GLN A 510 -14.78 8.74 -36.16
C GLN A 510 -15.87 7.75 -35.72
N GLU A 511 -17.02 8.24 -35.29
CA GLU A 511 -18.16 7.40 -34.91
C GLU A 511 -18.95 6.92 -36.14
N SER A 512 -19.20 7.78 -37.13
CA SER A 512 -19.90 7.41 -38.37
C SER A 512 -19.12 6.34 -39.16
N ARG A 513 -17.80 6.49 -39.26
CA ARG A 513 -16.91 5.52 -39.93
C ARG A 513 -16.52 4.32 -39.06
N GLY A 514 -16.84 4.33 -37.76
CA GLY A 514 -16.55 3.25 -36.82
C GLY A 514 -15.05 3.00 -36.53
N LEU A 515 -14.19 3.99 -36.77
CA LEU A 515 -12.73 3.93 -36.60
C LEU A 515 -12.17 5.28 -36.10
N HIS A 516 -11.22 5.23 -35.18
CA HIS A 516 -10.54 6.42 -34.64
C HIS A 516 -9.21 6.69 -35.35
N ALA A 517 -8.92 7.97 -35.65
CA ALA A 517 -7.68 8.44 -36.25
C ALA A 517 -6.50 8.48 -35.24
N ALA A 518 -6.28 7.37 -34.53
CA ALA A 518 -5.24 7.17 -33.52
C ALA A 518 -5.19 8.25 -32.41
N ASN A 519 -6.35 8.74 -31.97
CA ASN A 519 -6.52 9.60 -30.79
C ASN A 519 -7.42 8.89 -29.73
N LYS A 520 -7.85 9.62 -28.68
CA LYS A 520 -8.70 9.09 -27.58
C LYS A 520 -10.06 9.79 -27.46
N LEU A 521 -10.40 10.66 -28.42
CA LEU A 521 -11.57 11.54 -28.40
C LEU A 521 -12.88 10.74 -28.49
N LYS A 522 -13.93 11.20 -27.80
CA LYS A 522 -15.27 10.56 -27.67
C LYS A 522 -16.32 11.59 -27.26
N LYS A 523 -17.61 11.25 -27.35
CA LYS A 523 -18.73 12.07 -26.85
C LYS A 523 -18.53 12.65 -25.45
N CYS A 524 -18.00 11.90 -24.49
CA CYS A 524 -17.71 12.42 -23.15
C CYS A 524 -16.65 13.55 -23.08
N HIS A 525 -15.82 13.72 -24.12
CA HIS A 525 -14.92 14.88 -24.29
C HIS A 525 -15.66 16.08 -24.87
N ILE A 526 -16.65 15.83 -25.75
CA ILE A 526 -17.49 16.86 -26.38
C ILE A 526 -18.53 17.39 -25.38
N ARG A 527 -19.15 16.49 -24.60
CA ARG A 527 -19.95 16.79 -23.40
C ARG A 527 -19.05 17.21 -22.22
N TYR A 528 -18.15 18.16 -22.48
CA TYR A 528 -17.22 18.69 -21.49
C TYR A 528 -17.92 19.44 -20.35
N PHE A 529 -19.19 19.85 -20.53
CA PHE A 529 -19.99 20.53 -19.51
C PHE A 529 -20.36 19.58 -18.35
N GLU A 530 -20.81 18.36 -18.64
CA GLU A 530 -20.99 17.28 -17.65
C GLU A 530 -19.67 16.94 -16.94
N ASN A 531 -18.56 17.04 -17.68
CA ASN A 531 -17.23 16.62 -17.25
C ASN A 531 -16.28 17.82 -17.03
N LYS A 532 -16.81 18.97 -16.58
CA LYS A 532 -16.08 20.26 -16.57
C LYS A 532 -14.85 20.28 -15.66
N MET A 533 -14.85 19.42 -14.63
CA MET A 533 -13.75 19.22 -13.69
C MET A 533 -12.76 18.11 -14.08
N ASN A 534 -13.04 17.30 -15.12
CA ASN A 534 -12.23 16.14 -15.45
C ASN A 534 -10.99 16.51 -16.28
N VAL A 535 -9.86 16.75 -15.59
CA VAL A 535 -8.55 17.06 -16.19
C VAL A 535 -8.14 16.02 -17.24
N ARG A 536 -8.33 14.73 -16.97
CA ARG A 536 -7.92 13.65 -17.88
C ARG A 536 -8.59 13.75 -19.25
N LEU A 537 -9.83 14.24 -19.32
CA LEU A 537 -10.51 14.51 -20.58
C LEU A 537 -9.99 15.80 -21.22
N ALA A 538 -9.71 16.85 -20.46
CA ALA A 538 -9.12 18.08 -21.01
C ALA A 538 -7.75 17.84 -21.68
N VAL A 539 -6.89 17.04 -21.04
CA VAL A 539 -5.59 16.58 -21.60
C VAL A 539 -5.78 15.75 -22.87
N GLN A 540 -6.83 14.93 -22.97
CA GLN A 540 -7.07 14.10 -24.16
C GLN A 540 -7.69 14.90 -25.33
N THR A 541 -8.53 15.90 -25.04
CA THR A 541 -9.03 16.88 -26.01
C THR A 541 -7.89 17.72 -26.59
N LEU A 542 -7.14 18.43 -25.74
CA LEU A 542 -6.03 19.29 -26.16
C LEU A 542 -4.72 18.50 -26.25
N SER A 543 -4.73 17.44 -27.05
CA SER A 543 -3.57 16.56 -27.24
C SER A 543 -2.97 16.69 -28.64
N CYS A 544 -1.66 16.45 -28.74
CA CYS A 544 -0.95 16.38 -30.02
C CYS A 544 -1.52 15.25 -30.92
N SER A 545 -2.13 14.20 -30.33
CA SER A 545 -2.83 13.19 -31.14
C SER A 545 -4.13 13.69 -31.76
N VAL A 546 -4.86 14.62 -31.13
CA VAL A 546 -6.01 15.30 -31.77
C VAL A 546 -5.52 16.28 -32.83
N SER A 547 -4.41 16.99 -32.59
CA SER A 547 -3.75 17.85 -33.60
C SER A 547 -3.42 17.08 -34.89
N SER A 548 -2.72 15.92 -34.82
CA SER A 548 -2.46 15.10 -36.01
C SER A 548 -3.76 14.63 -36.70
N SER A 549 -4.82 14.31 -35.94
CA SER A 549 -6.09 13.86 -36.52
C SER A 549 -6.86 14.98 -37.23
N LEU A 550 -6.77 16.23 -36.76
CA LEU A 550 -7.39 17.38 -37.42
C LEU A 550 -6.72 17.67 -38.76
N ILE A 551 -5.38 17.69 -38.79
CA ILE A 551 -4.60 17.88 -40.03
C ILE A 551 -4.91 16.76 -41.04
N PHE A 552 -4.89 15.51 -40.59
CA PHE A 552 -5.25 14.34 -41.40
C PHE A 552 -6.67 14.44 -42.00
N CYS A 553 -7.67 14.89 -41.24
CA CYS A 553 -9.02 15.07 -41.77
C CYS A 553 -9.13 16.25 -42.75
N GLU A 554 -8.34 17.31 -42.59
CA GLU A 554 -8.32 18.46 -43.50
C GLU A 554 -7.59 18.16 -44.82
N GLU A 555 -6.50 17.39 -44.77
CA GLU A 555 -5.79 16.93 -45.96
C GLU A 555 -6.63 15.95 -46.79
N LEU A 556 -7.51 15.17 -46.14
CA LEU A 556 -8.58 14.39 -46.78
C LEU A 556 -9.85 15.20 -47.13
N GLN A 557 -9.81 16.55 -47.02
CA GLN A 557 -10.91 17.48 -47.35
C GLN A 557 -12.21 17.30 -46.54
N LEU A 558 -12.13 16.68 -45.36
CA LEU A 558 -13.29 16.32 -44.51
C LEU A 558 -13.67 17.38 -43.47
N ILE A 559 -12.72 18.27 -43.15
CA ILE A 559 -12.89 19.40 -42.24
C ILE A 559 -12.13 20.57 -42.86
N THR A 560 -12.77 21.72 -43.04
CA THR A 560 -12.16 22.91 -43.63
C THR A 560 -11.40 23.73 -42.59
N GLU A 561 -10.20 24.20 -42.93
CA GLU A 561 -9.35 25.12 -42.15
C GLU A 561 -8.94 24.67 -40.72
N ALA A 562 -8.95 23.36 -40.46
CA ALA A 562 -8.66 22.81 -39.13
C ALA A 562 -7.23 23.08 -38.60
N ARG A 563 -6.26 23.50 -39.44
CA ARG A 563 -4.86 23.77 -39.06
C ARG A 563 -4.73 24.70 -37.86
N SER A 564 -5.59 25.71 -37.74
CA SER A 564 -5.59 26.66 -36.63
C SER A 564 -5.91 25.97 -35.30
N THR A 565 -6.96 25.14 -35.29
CA THR A 565 -7.37 24.32 -34.13
C THR A 565 -6.37 23.20 -33.84
N ALA A 566 -5.74 22.63 -34.87
CA ALA A 566 -4.66 21.67 -34.72
C ALA A 566 -3.42 22.30 -34.06
N GLN A 567 -3.00 23.49 -34.50
CA GLN A 567 -1.90 24.24 -33.89
C GLN A 567 -2.20 24.55 -32.42
N PHE A 568 -3.42 25.00 -32.11
CA PHE A 568 -3.85 25.24 -30.73
C PHE A 568 -3.74 23.98 -29.86
N CYS A 569 -4.25 22.83 -30.35
CA CYS A 569 -4.13 21.55 -29.64
C CYS A 569 -2.67 21.11 -29.45
N LYS A 570 -1.77 21.41 -30.40
CA LYS A 570 -0.33 21.12 -30.27
C LYS A 570 0.34 22.03 -29.24
N MET A 571 0.18 23.36 -29.34
CA MET A 571 0.83 24.31 -28.42
C MET A 571 0.45 24.09 -26.97
N PHE A 572 -0.83 23.80 -26.70
CA PHE A 572 -1.28 23.50 -25.33
C PHE A 572 -0.94 22.08 -24.85
N ASN A 573 -0.80 21.09 -25.75
CA ASN A 573 -0.19 19.79 -25.42
C ASN A 573 1.26 19.98 -24.95
N ASP A 574 2.07 20.64 -25.78
CA ASP A 574 3.52 20.71 -25.63
C ASP A 574 3.91 21.56 -24.41
N ALA A 575 3.18 22.65 -24.15
CA ALA A 575 3.28 23.45 -22.93
C ALA A 575 2.92 22.65 -21.66
N PHE A 576 1.90 21.80 -21.72
CA PHE A 576 1.48 20.97 -20.59
C PHE A 576 2.43 19.78 -20.34
N ASP A 577 2.89 19.12 -21.41
CA ASP A 577 3.86 18.01 -21.33
C ASP A 577 5.18 18.45 -20.67
N LEU A 578 5.65 19.67 -20.99
CA LEU A 578 6.80 20.28 -20.32
C LEU A 578 6.56 20.52 -18.82
N CYS A 579 5.34 20.88 -18.42
CA CYS A 579 4.96 21.13 -17.01
C CYS A 579 4.62 19.85 -16.23
N ASN A 580 4.49 18.69 -16.90
CA ASN A 580 3.98 17.43 -16.32
C ASN A 580 4.92 16.24 -16.54
N CYS A 581 6.23 16.47 -16.69
CA CYS A 581 7.18 15.38 -16.89
C CYS A 581 7.37 14.55 -15.60
N ARG A 582 6.97 13.28 -15.65
CA ARG A 582 6.97 12.33 -14.51
C ARG A 582 8.15 11.34 -14.50
N ASN A 583 8.92 11.23 -15.58
CA ASN A 583 9.93 10.18 -15.74
C ASN A 583 11.19 10.72 -16.44
N LYS A 584 12.37 10.51 -15.82
CA LYS A 584 13.68 10.90 -16.38
C LYS A 584 13.96 10.28 -17.75
N LEU A 585 13.45 9.08 -18.03
CA LEU A 585 13.62 8.35 -19.29
C LEU A 585 12.48 8.59 -20.29
N SER A 586 11.64 9.60 -20.08
CA SER A 586 10.59 9.97 -21.03
C SER A 586 11.19 10.42 -22.37
N LYS A 587 10.51 10.09 -23.48
CA LYS A 587 10.99 10.26 -24.87
C LYS A 587 9.98 11.00 -25.74
N GLY A 588 9.27 11.97 -25.16
CA GLY A 588 8.38 12.90 -25.86
C GLY A 588 9.08 14.22 -26.18
N ASP A 589 8.56 14.97 -27.14
CA ASP A 589 9.24 16.14 -27.71
C ASP A 589 9.38 17.32 -26.74
N TYR A 590 8.48 17.43 -25.77
CA TYR A 590 8.60 18.33 -24.61
C TYR A 590 8.34 17.61 -23.27
N SER A 591 7.96 16.33 -23.30
CA SER A 591 7.82 15.49 -22.11
C SER A 591 9.17 14.85 -21.75
N PHE A 592 10.08 15.66 -21.19
CA PHE A 592 11.41 15.27 -20.72
C PHE A 592 11.77 16.00 -19.42
N PRO A 593 12.70 15.49 -18.58
CA PRO A 593 13.24 16.25 -17.46
C PRO A 593 14.07 17.44 -17.97
N ILE A 594 14.07 18.56 -17.26
CA ILE A 594 14.89 19.71 -17.63
C ILE A 594 16.34 19.47 -17.22
N THR A 595 17.26 19.77 -18.14
CA THR A 595 18.71 19.68 -17.99
C THR A 595 19.36 20.94 -18.59
N GLU A 596 20.65 21.13 -18.37
CA GLU A 596 21.38 22.26 -18.98
C GLU A 596 21.45 22.14 -20.52
N GLU A 597 21.53 20.91 -21.03
CA GLU A 597 21.52 20.60 -22.47
C GLU A 597 20.23 21.03 -23.19
N ASN A 598 19.06 20.83 -22.58
CA ASN A 598 17.78 21.11 -23.22
C ASN A 598 17.22 22.51 -22.93
N LEU A 599 17.81 23.24 -21.98
CA LEU A 599 17.35 24.57 -21.57
C LEU A 599 17.17 25.58 -22.73
N PRO A 600 18.07 25.69 -23.73
CA PRO A 600 17.88 26.62 -24.85
C PRO A 600 16.65 26.28 -25.71
N ARG A 601 16.35 24.99 -25.90
CA ARG A 601 15.14 24.54 -26.62
C ARG A 601 13.87 24.95 -25.87
N ILE A 602 13.89 24.91 -24.55
CA ILE A 602 12.75 25.32 -23.71
C ILE A 602 12.57 26.85 -23.77
N GLU A 603 13.66 27.62 -23.78
CA GLU A 603 13.60 29.08 -23.89
C GLU A 603 13.06 29.54 -25.25
N LEU A 604 13.48 28.89 -26.34
CA LEU A 604 12.91 29.10 -27.68
C LEU A 604 11.40 28.80 -27.71
N PHE A 605 10.99 27.62 -27.20
CA PHE A 605 9.59 27.24 -27.12
C PHE A 605 8.75 28.17 -26.21
N LEU A 606 9.31 28.66 -25.10
CA LEU A 606 8.63 29.66 -24.26
C LEU A 606 8.36 30.96 -25.02
N ASN A 607 9.31 31.41 -25.86
CA ASN A 607 9.14 32.63 -26.64
C ASN A 607 8.13 32.44 -27.79
N GLU A 608 8.12 31.27 -28.44
CA GLU A 608 7.08 30.87 -29.39
C GLU A 608 5.70 30.86 -28.70
N PHE A 609 5.57 30.15 -27.57
CA PHE A 609 4.31 30.00 -26.84
C PHE A 609 3.79 31.33 -26.27
N LYS A 610 4.66 32.20 -25.74
CA LYS A 610 4.30 33.57 -25.34
C LYS A 610 3.73 34.35 -26.51
N SER A 611 4.42 34.34 -27.66
CA SER A 611 4.00 35.08 -28.85
C SER A 611 2.66 34.57 -29.39
N TYR A 612 2.50 33.24 -29.43
CA TYR A 612 1.23 32.60 -29.82
C TYR A 612 0.08 33.00 -28.89
N VAL A 613 0.26 32.92 -27.57
CA VAL A 613 -0.79 33.21 -26.59
C VAL A 613 -1.12 34.72 -26.49
N VAL A 614 -0.15 35.61 -26.70
CA VAL A 614 -0.42 37.05 -26.85
C VAL A 614 -1.26 37.33 -28.10
N GLY A 615 -1.03 36.58 -29.18
CA GLY A 615 -1.80 36.64 -30.42
C GLY A 615 -3.21 36.06 -30.35
N LEU A 616 -3.59 35.38 -29.27
CA LEU A 616 -4.93 34.83 -29.10
C LEU A 616 -5.93 35.92 -28.67
N ARG A 617 -7.03 36.03 -29.41
CA ARG A 617 -8.17 36.90 -29.10
C ARG A 617 -9.45 36.08 -28.91
N LEU A 618 -10.38 36.62 -28.13
CA LEU A 618 -11.78 36.19 -28.15
C LEU A 618 -12.45 36.66 -29.44
N GLU A 619 -13.61 36.08 -29.74
CA GLU A 619 -14.49 36.51 -30.82
C GLU A 619 -14.81 38.02 -30.78
N LYS A 620 -15.07 38.59 -31.96
CA LYS A 620 -15.37 40.02 -32.14
C LYS A 620 -16.71 40.38 -31.49
N SER A 621 -16.80 41.58 -30.94
CA SER A 621 -18.05 42.14 -30.40
C SER A 621 -18.28 43.55 -30.92
N ASN A 622 -19.52 44.04 -30.84
CA ASN A 622 -19.85 45.43 -31.18
C ASN A 622 -19.03 46.45 -30.36
N SER A 623 -18.56 46.05 -29.17
CA SER A 623 -17.68 46.81 -28.28
C SER A 623 -16.18 46.62 -28.55
N CYS A 624 -15.78 45.63 -29.37
CA CYS A 624 -14.39 45.34 -29.70
C CYS A 624 -14.33 44.63 -31.09
N PRO A 625 -14.31 45.38 -32.20
CA PRO A 625 -14.40 44.83 -33.56
C PRO A 625 -13.15 44.03 -33.99
N GLU A 626 -12.04 44.13 -33.26
CA GLU A 626 -10.87 43.27 -33.44
C GLU A 626 -10.89 41.98 -32.59
N GLY A 627 -11.79 41.87 -31.60
CA GLY A 627 -11.77 40.82 -30.59
C GLY A 627 -10.84 41.12 -29.39
N GLU A 628 -11.28 40.74 -28.19
CA GLU A 628 -10.54 41.01 -26.93
C GLU A 628 -9.31 40.10 -26.79
N ILE A 629 -8.12 40.67 -26.55
CA ILE A 629 -6.89 39.90 -26.28
C ILE A 629 -7.10 38.98 -25.06
N ILE A 630 -6.84 37.68 -25.21
CA ILE A 630 -7.24 36.67 -24.22
C ILE A 630 -6.56 36.87 -22.86
N LEU A 631 -5.33 37.43 -22.86
CA LEU A 631 -4.56 37.78 -21.66
C LEU A 631 -5.05 39.06 -20.95
N LYS A 632 -5.90 39.87 -21.58
CA LYS A 632 -6.61 40.97 -20.90
C LYS A 632 -7.92 40.47 -20.30
N SER A 633 -8.64 39.61 -21.04
CA SER A 633 -9.95 39.03 -20.71
C SER A 633 -10.09 38.39 -19.33
N ALA A 634 -11.34 38.28 -18.87
CA ALA A 634 -11.71 37.53 -17.67
C ALA A 634 -11.42 36.01 -17.74
N ARG A 635 -11.04 35.45 -18.89
CA ARG A 635 -10.68 34.03 -19.07
C ARG A 635 -9.17 33.76 -19.09
N LYS A 636 -8.33 34.79 -18.89
CA LYS A 636 -6.86 34.72 -18.99
C LYS A 636 -6.16 33.66 -18.14
N THR A 637 -6.74 33.22 -17.02
CA THR A 637 -6.04 32.42 -16.00
C THR A 637 -5.36 31.15 -16.56
N GLY A 638 -6.04 30.36 -17.40
CA GLY A 638 -5.44 29.14 -17.96
C GLY A 638 -4.29 29.40 -18.95
N PHE A 639 -4.37 30.52 -19.66
CA PHE A 639 -3.40 30.94 -20.68
C PHE A 639 -2.15 31.53 -20.01
N LEU A 640 -2.36 32.51 -19.13
CA LEU A 640 -1.32 33.15 -18.34
C LEU A 640 -0.63 32.16 -17.37
N GLY A 641 -1.39 31.23 -16.79
CA GLY A 641 -0.85 30.24 -15.86
C GLY A 641 0.19 29.32 -16.48
N LEU A 642 0.01 28.89 -17.74
CA LEU A 642 1.02 28.09 -18.44
C LEU A 642 2.27 28.92 -18.80
N ILE A 643 2.11 30.19 -19.20
CA ILE A 643 3.25 31.11 -19.40
C ILE A 643 4.04 31.28 -18.10
N ILE A 644 3.35 31.50 -16.98
CA ILE A 644 3.94 31.62 -15.64
C ILE A 644 4.70 30.34 -15.29
N CYS A 645 4.08 29.18 -15.44
CA CYS A 645 4.70 27.90 -15.11
C CYS A 645 5.98 27.67 -15.90
N ILE A 646 5.97 27.81 -17.23
CA ILE A 646 7.17 27.56 -18.05
C ILE A 646 8.26 28.61 -17.75
N THR A 647 7.90 29.88 -17.59
CA THR A 647 8.86 30.95 -17.22
C THR A 647 9.54 30.65 -15.89
N ASN A 648 8.76 30.34 -14.86
CA ASN A 648 9.26 30.02 -13.52
C ASN A 648 9.99 28.68 -13.45
N LEU A 649 9.62 27.70 -14.29
CA LEU A 649 10.28 26.41 -14.39
C LEU A 649 11.73 26.54 -14.90
N ILE A 650 11.96 27.43 -15.87
CA ILE A 650 13.29 27.78 -16.37
C ILE A 650 14.10 28.50 -15.29
N HIS A 651 13.53 29.53 -14.64
CA HIS A 651 14.23 30.27 -13.58
C HIS A 651 14.57 29.38 -12.38
N LEU A 652 13.62 28.56 -11.91
CA LEU A 652 13.84 27.59 -10.84
C LEU A 652 14.97 26.63 -11.17
N PHE A 653 15.02 26.08 -12.39
CA PHE A 653 16.13 25.23 -12.81
C PHE A 653 17.48 25.97 -12.77
N LYS A 654 17.54 27.20 -13.30
CA LYS A 654 18.74 28.05 -13.21
C LYS A 654 19.20 28.31 -11.77
N THR A 655 18.27 28.43 -10.80
CA THR A 655 18.60 28.55 -9.38
C THR A 655 19.12 27.24 -8.75
N VAL A 656 18.57 26.07 -9.13
CA VAL A 656 18.89 24.79 -8.47
C VAL A 656 19.94 23.94 -9.18
N LYS A 657 20.41 24.31 -10.39
CA LYS A 657 21.29 23.46 -11.21
C LYS A 657 22.57 22.98 -10.51
N ASN A 658 23.12 23.80 -9.61
CA ASN A 658 24.32 23.45 -8.83
C ASN A 658 24.05 22.31 -7.82
N ASP A 659 22.82 22.18 -7.32
CA ASP A 659 22.38 21.14 -6.38
C ASP A 659 21.74 19.93 -7.10
N MET A 660 21.17 20.16 -8.30
CA MET A 660 20.35 19.22 -9.06
C MET A 660 20.70 19.20 -10.55
N SER A 661 21.22 18.07 -11.06
CA SER A 661 21.53 17.91 -12.49
C SER A 661 20.32 17.78 -13.42
N PHE A 662 19.12 17.56 -12.87
CA PHE A 662 17.86 17.60 -13.63
C PHE A 662 16.66 17.94 -12.74
N LEU A 663 15.62 18.51 -13.35
CA LEU A 663 14.33 18.83 -12.69
C LEU A 663 13.17 18.12 -13.38
N MET A 664 12.34 17.40 -12.60
CA MET A 664 11.09 16.80 -13.07
C MET A 664 9.92 17.71 -12.70
N SER A 665 9.38 18.40 -13.69
CA SER A 665 8.34 19.43 -13.54
C SER A 665 7.07 18.94 -12.86
N TYR A 666 6.72 17.65 -12.98
CA TYR A 666 5.58 17.07 -12.27
C TYR A 666 5.61 17.30 -10.75
N LYS A 667 6.79 17.37 -10.11
CA LYS A 667 6.93 17.67 -8.67
C LYS A 667 6.48 19.08 -8.26
N LEU A 668 6.09 19.91 -9.23
CA LEU A 668 5.52 21.24 -9.09
C LEU A 668 4.00 21.26 -9.37
N SER A 669 3.35 20.09 -9.45
CA SER A 669 1.89 19.95 -9.61
C SER A 669 1.17 19.68 -8.28
N GLN A 670 -0.10 20.06 -8.25
CA GLN A 670 -1.03 19.86 -7.13
C GLN A 670 -1.50 18.41 -6.98
N ASP A 671 -1.25 17.53 -7.97
CA ASP A 671 -1.52 16.07 -7.95
C ASP A 671 -1.09 15.39 -6.63
N PHE A 672 0.05 15.78 -6.05
CA PHE A 672 0.55 15.18 -4.80
C PHE A 672 -0.36 15.42 -3.59
N LEU A 673 -1.11 16.53 -3.62
CA LEU A 673 -2.06 16.97 -2.59
C LEU A 673 -3.48 16.46 -2.91
N GLU A 674 -3.90 16.43 -4.18
CA GLU A 674 -5.14 15.71 -4.59
C GLU A 674 -5.09 14.22 -4.19
N VAL A 675 -3.93 13.56 -4.32
CA VAL A 675 -3.69 12.20 -3.83
C VAL A 675 -3.79 12.11 -2.29
N PHE A 676 -3.32 13.13 -1.57
CA PHE A 676 -3.41 13.19 -0.10
C PHE A 676 -4.87 13.39 0.36
N PHE A 677 -5.63 14.28 -0.29
CA PHE A 677 -7.08 14.42 -0.09
C PHE A 677 -7.83 13.12 -0.44
N SER A 678 -7.44 12.42 -1.50
CA SER A 678 -8.03 11.13 -1.86
C SER A 678 -7.78 10.06 -0.79
N ALA A 679 -6.60 10.07 -0.14
CA ALA A 679 -6.28 9.21 1.00
C ALA A 679 -7.01 9.61 2.30
N LEU A 680 -7.25 10.91 2.52
CA LEU A 680 -8.09 11.40 3.62
C LEU A 680 -9.55 10.95 3.47
N ARG A 681 -10.11 11.08 2.26
CA ARG A 681 -11.50 10.67 1.95
C ARG A 681 -11.69 9.15 2.03
N SER A 682 -10.78 8.35 1.46
CA SER A 682 -10.90 6.88 1.46
C SER A 682 -10.95 6.27 2.87
N ARG A 683 -10.34 6.94 3.86
CA ARG A 683 -10.39 6.57 5.28
C ARG A 683 -11.81 6.65 5.89
N GLY A 684 -12.74 7.37 5.26
CA GLY A 684 -14.18 7.41 5.58
C GLY A 684 -15.00 6.25 5.00
N GLY A 685 -14.42 5.40 4.15
CA GLY A 685 -15.14 4.32 3.47
C GLY A 685 -16.16 4.87 2.48
N PHE A 686 -17.45 4.71 2.77
CA PHE A 686 -18.51 5.32 1.97
C PHE A 686 -18.73 6.82 2.27
N ASN A 687 -18.23 7.34 3.40
CA ASN A 687 -18.30 8.78 3.68
C ASN A 687 -17.13 9.55 3.03
N ASN A 688 -17.32 9.97 1.77
CA ASN A 688 -16.34 10.76 1.03
C ASN A 688 -16.23 12.23 1.48
N ASN A 689 -17.10 12.71 2.38
CA ASN A 689 -17.02 14.05 2.96
C ASN A 689 -16.82 13.98 4.49
N PRO A 690 -15.56 14.02 4.99
CA PRO A 690 -15.27 13.92 6.42
C PRO A 690 -15.64 15.21 7.16
N ASN A 691 -16.10 15.08 8.41
CA ASN A 691 -16.18 16.23 9.32
C ASN A 691 -14.80 16.55 9.95
N ALA A 692 -14.68 17.66 10.69
CA ALA A 692 -13.42 18.08 11.32
C ALA A 692 -12.72 16.99 12.17
N ILE A 693 -13.48 16.22 12.98
CA ILE A 693 -12.93 15.12 13.80
C ILE A 693 -12.42 13.96 12.92
N GLN A 694 -13.15 13.63 11.85
CA GLN A 694 -12.76 12.59 10.90
C GLN A 694 -11.54 13.00 10.08
N PHE A 695 -11.47 14.25 9.62
CA PHE A 695 -10.30 14.83 8.95
C PHE A 695 -9.07 14.72 9.84
N ARG A 696 -9.14 15.28 11.05
CA ARG A 696 -8.11 15.20 12.10
C ARG A 696 -7.64 13.77 12.35
N SER A 697 -8.58 12.84 12.53
CA SER A 697 -8.25 11.43 12.77
C SER A 697 -7.63 10.73 11.56
N ALA A 698 -7.87 11.20 10.33
CA ALA A 698 -7.25 10.68 9.11
C ALA A 698 -5.86 11.31 8.88
N PHE A 699 -5.73 12.63 9.00
CA PHE A 699 -4.47 13.39 8.92
C PHE A 699 -3.42 12.83 9.88
N LYS A 700 -3.78 12.67 11.16
CA LYS A 700 -2.96 12.06 12.22
C LYS A 700 -2.46 10.64 11.89
N ARG A 701 -3.17 9.90 11.04
CA ARG A 701 -2.76 8.54 10.60
C ARG A 701 -1.85 8.57 9.38
N LEU A 702 -2.03 9.55 8.49
CA LEU A 702 -1.21 9.77 7.31
C LEU A 702 0.17 10.28 7.69
N LEU A 703 0.27 11.23 8.61
CA LEU A 703 1.56 11.78 9.09
C LEU A 703 2.44 10.72 9.79
N VAL A 704 1.84 9.60 10.24
CA VAL A 704 2.51 8.46 10.87
C VAL A 704 2.77 7.29 9.88
N ARG A 705 2.42 7.40 8.58
CA ARG A 705 2.55 6.28 7.61
C ARG A 705 2.94 6.71 6.19
N HIS A 706 3.87 5.95 5.59
CA HIS A 706 4.56 6.30 4.34
C HIS A 706 3.91 5.73 3.06
N GLU A 707 3.19 4.62 3.20
CA GLU A 707 2.88 3.67 2.10
C GLU A 707 1.42 3.76 1.56
N ILE A 708 0.75 4.91 1.62
CA ILE A 708 -0.67 5.00 1.24
C ILE A 708 -0.81 5.36 -0.24
N SER A 709 -1.26 4.40 -1.05
CA SER A 709 -1.80 4.68 -2.38
C SER A 709 -3.22 5.27 -2.25
N GLY A 710 -3.53 6.24 -3.13
CA GLY A 710 -4.89 6.75 -3.30
C GLY A 710 -5.81 5.77 -4.05
N SER A 711 -7.00 6.23 -4.44
CA SER A 711 -7.96 5.42 -5.17
C SER A 711 -7.59 5.25 -6.65
N LEU A 712 -7.69 4.01 -7.17
CA LEU A 712 -7.51 3.68 -8.59
C LEU A 712 -8.49 4.42 -9.53
N TYR A 713 -9.58 4.94 -8.98
CA TYR A 713 -10.65 5.67 -9.70
C TYR A 713 -10.61 7.20 -9.46
N GLY A 714 -9.54 7.73 -8.87
CA GLY A 714 -9.34 9.18 -8.74
C GLY A 714 -9.15 9.88 -10.09
N ASN A 715 -9.30 11.21 -10.12
CA ASN A 715 -9.07 12.02 -11.32
C ASN A 715 -7.62 11.92 -11.81
N CYS A 716 -6.67 11.89 -10.86
CA CYS A 716 -5.24 11.83 -11.12
C CYS A 716 -4.73 10.38 -10.98
N THR A 717 -4.09 9.86 -12.02
CA THR A 717 -3.59 8.48 -12.04
C THR A 717 -2.27 8.35 -11.29
N LEU A 718 -2.25 7.46 -10.30
CA LEU A 718 -1.08 7.14 -9.47
C LEU A 718 0.00 6.43 -10.29
N LEU A 719 1.00 7.19 -10.74
CA LEU A 719 2.21 6.70 -11.43
C LEU A 719 3.51 7.10 -10.70
N ASP A 720 3.40 7.86 -9.61
CA ASP A 720 4.50 8.24 -8.72
C ASP A 720 4.10 7.86 -7.28
N SER A 721 4.86 6.93 -6.69
CA SER A 721 4.65 6.41 -5.34
C SER A 721 5.47 7.15 -4.27
N SER A 722 5.81 8.43 -4.50
CA SER A 722 6.54 9.28 -3.54
C SER A 722 5.93 9.21 -2.13
N SER A 723 6.72 8.62 -1.24
CA SER A 723 6.36 8.27 0.13
C SER A 723 6.02 9.51 0.98
N ILE A 724 5.18 9.35 2.00
CA ILE A 724 5.12 10.37 3.07
C ILE A 724 6.36 10.20 3.96
N LEU A 725 7.09 11.26 4.31
CA LEU A 725 8.27 11.18 5.21
C LEU A 725 7.84 10.78 6.64
N PHE A 726 8.68 9.99 7.34
CA PHE A 726 8.32 9.47 8.67
C PHE A 726 8.53 10.47 9.80
N VAL A 727 7.46 10.71 10.55
CA VAL A 727 7.49 11.30 11.89
C VAL A 727 7.48 10.19 12.94
N GLY A 728 8.62 10.00 13.60
CA GLY A 728 8.75 9.09 14.74
C GLY A 728 9.95 9.44 15.62
N ALA A 729 9.79 9.30 16.93
CA ALA A 729 10.85 9.60 17.88
C ALA A 729 12.05 8.63 17.72
N ASN A 730 13.21 9.19 17.36
CA ASN A 730 14.55 8.58 17.29
C ASN A 730 14.63 7.05 17.26
N THR A 731 14.64 6.46 16.07
CA THR A 731 15.47 5.27 15.78
C THR A 731 15.71 5.16 14.28
N ASN A 732 16.94 4.83 13.89
CA ASN A 732 17.31 4.68 12.48
C ASN A 732 16.58 3.49 11.85
N VAL A 733 15.84 3.72 10.77
CA VAL A 733 15.31 2.68 9.87
C VAL A 733 15.61 3.12 8.43
N ILE A 734 16.00 2.16 7.59
CA ILE A 734 16.73 2.36 6.34
C ILE A 734 16.06 1.56 5.22
N HIS A 735 16.15 2.09 3.99
CA HIS A 735 15.66 1.56 2.71
C HIS A 735 14.14 1.35 2.54
N ALA A 736 13.62 1.92 1.45
CA ALA A 736 12.29 1.66 0.89
C ALA A 736 12.33 1.86 -0.65
N ASP A 737 13.40 1.37 -1.27
CA ASP A 737 13.59 1.32 -2.73
C ASP A 737 13.69 -0.16 -3.14
N SER A 738 13.17 -0.49 -4.33
CA SER A 738 13.06 -1.86 -4.89
C SER A 738 11.91 -2.72 -4.33
N ILE A 739 10.94 -3.03 -5.20
CA ILE A 739 10.43 -4.38 -5.57
C ILE A 739 9.08 -4.19 -6.27
N PHE A 740 9.08 -4.33 -7.60
CA PHE A 740 7.89 -4.53 -8.42
C PHE A 740 8.23 -5.53 -9.53
N PRO A 741 7.84 -6.81 -9.40
CA PRO A 741 7.78 -7.74 -10.50
C PRO A 741 6.37 -7.71 -11.10
N ASP A 742 6.24 -7.40 -12.39
CA ASP A 742 4.97 -7.53 -13.10
C ASP A 742 4.49 -9.00 -13.05
N ARG A 743 3.20 -9.20 -12.78
CA ARG A 743 2.51 -10.47 -13.07
C ARG A 743 1.33 -10.21 -14.00
N ILE A 744 1.54 -10.60 -15.25
CA ILE A 744 0.48 -10.71 -16.26
C ILE A 744 -0.19 -12.06 -16.06
N GLU A 745 -1.42 -12.06 -15.55
CA GLU A 745 -2.24 -13.28 -15.50
C GLU A 745 -2.83 -13.55 -16.89
N ASN A 746 -2.23 -14.50 -17.61
CA ASN A 746 -2.84 -15.08 -18.80
C ASN A 746 -3.87 -16.13 -18.35
N LEU A 747 -5.13 -15.95 -18.77
CA LEU A 747 -6.14 -17.01 -18.70
C LEU A 747 -6.57 -17.36 -20.11
N THR A 748 -6.16 -18.55 -20.54
CA THR A 748 -6.56 -19.21 -21.78
C THR A 748 -6.97 -20.63 -21.44
N SER A 749 -8.24 -20.95 -21.68
CA SER A 749 -8.79 -22.30 -21.61
C SER A 749 -9.72 -22.45 -22.81
N GLU A 750 -9.31 -23.27 -23.76
CA GLU A 750 -10.10 -23.63 -24.94
C GLU A 750 -11.01 -24.81 -24.58
N GLU A 751 -12.23 -24.82 -25.09
CA GLU A 751 -13.07 -26.03 -25.17
C GLU A 751 -13.86 -25.98 -26.49
N SER A 752 -14.01 -27.14 -27.12
CA SER A 752 -14.42 -27.28 -28.52
C SER A 752 -15.81 -27.88 -28.67
N ILE A 753 -16.68 -27.27 -29.49
CA ILE A 753 -17.96 -27.86 -29.93
C ILE A 753 -18.12 -27.66 -31.45
N LEU A 754 -18.86 -28.58 -32.08
CA LEU A 754 -18.87 -28.91 -33.51
C LEU A 754 -19.44 -27.84 -34.45
N PHE A 755 -19.28 -28.13 -35.75
CA PHE A 755 -19.89 -27.49 -36.90
C PHE A 755 -21.43 -27.58 -36.89
N GLU A 756 -22.06 -26.62 -37.56
CA GLU A 756 -23.30 -26.80 -38.32
C GLU A 756 -23.24 -25.83 -39.50
N GLU A 757 -23.64 -26.28 -40.70
CA GLU A 757 -23.57 -25.51 -41.94
C GLU A 757 -24.82 -24.65 -42.11
N PHE A 758 -24.68 -23.48 -42.74
CA PHE A 758 -25.77 -22.85 -43.48
C PHE A 758 -25.22 -21.98 -44.61
N GLU A 759 -25.58 -22.33 -45.83
CA GLU A 759 -25.42 -21.49 -47.01
C GLU A 759 -26.38 -20.30 -46.96
N HIS A 760 -26.01 -19.22 -47.64
CA HIS A 760 -26.75 -18.73 -48.81
C HIS A 760 -26.06 -17.49 -49.38
N ASP A 761 -25.95 -17.46 -50.70
CA ASP A 761 -25.50 -16.28 -51.43
C ASP A 761 -26.59 -15.21 -51.46
N TYR A 762 -26.16 -13.96 -51.31
CA TYR A 762 -26.84 -12.83 -51.92
C TYR A 762 -25.76 -11.90 -52.48
N ASP A 763 -25.65 -11.90 -53.80
CA ASP A 763 -24.73 -11.05 -54.54
C ASP A 763 -25.12 -9.57 -54.33
N TYR A 764 -24.27 -8.87 -53.57
CA TYR A 764 -24.42 -7.46 -53.27
C TYR A 764 -23.14 -6.75 -53.67
N GLN A 765 -23.20 -6.04 -54.80
CA GLN A 765 -22.10 -5.24 -55.31
C GLN A 765 -21.64 -4.24 -54.22
N MET A 766 -20.43 -4.48 -53.69
CA MET A 766 -20.03 -3.90 -52.41
C MET A 766 -19.48 -2.47 -52.53
N PRO A 767 -19.80 -1.57 -51.58
CA PRO A 767 -19.24 -0.23 -51.54
C PRO A 767 -17.75 -0.26 -51.19
N GLY A 768 -16.93 0.44 -51.98
CA GLY A 768 -15.48 0.56 -51.76
C GLY A 768 -15.13 1.24 -50.43
N LEU A 769 -13.95 0.92 -49.89
CA LEU A 769 -13.45 1.54 -48.66
C LEU A 769 -13.06 3.00 -48.92
N GLU A 770 -13.58 3.90 -48.09
CA GLU A 770 -13.24 5.32 -48.09
C GLU A 770 -11.77 5.56 -47.65
N GLU A 771 -11.11 6.58 -48.21
CA GLU A 771 -9.68 6.85 -48.00
C GLU A 771 -9.28 6.98 -46.51
N PHE A 772 -10.11 7.64 -45.70
CA PHE A 772 -9.92 7.70 -44.24
C PHE A 772 -9.84 6.31 -43.59
N VAL A 773 -10.68 5.37 -44.04
CA VAL A 773 -10.66 3.98 -43.56
C VAL A 773 -9.38 3.31 -44.04
N ILE A 774 -9.03 3.45 -45.32
CA ILE A 774 -7.81 2.87 -45.91
C ILE A 774 -6.55 3.28 -45.13
N ASP A 775 -6.40 4.57 -44.81
CA ASP A 775 -5.21 5.07 -44.12
C ASP A 775 -5.18 4.64 -42.63
N VAL A 776 -6.32 4.73 -41.92
CA VAL A 776 -6.42 4.28 -40.51
C VAL A 776 -6.18 2.77 -40.39
N VAL A 777 -6.60 1.97 -41.37
CA VAL A 777 -6.29 0.53 -41.43
C VAL A 777 -4.81 0.30 -41.70
N THR A 778 -4.21 1.05 -42.63
CA THR A 778 -2.77 0.99 -42.93
C THR A 778 -1.93 1.32 -41.69
N TYR A 779 -2.23 2.43 -40.99
CA TYR A 779 -1.63 2.78 -39.69
C TYR A 779 -1.82 1.67 -38.64
N THR A 780 -3.00 1.05 -38.58
CA THR A 780 -3.31 -0.03 -37.62
C THR A 780 -2.53 -1.31 -37.91
N SER A 781 -2.24 -1.60 -39.18
CA SER A 781 -1.44 -2.77 -39.57
C SER A 781 0.01 -2.68 -39.04
N GLY A 782 0.59 -1.49 -38.94
CA GLY A 782 1.90 -1.28 -38.28
C GLY A 782 1.92 -1.64 -36.79
N PHE A 783 0.79 -1.48 -36.09
CA PHE A 783 0.63 -2.01 -34.73
C PHE A 783 0.54 -3.55 -34.70
N ILE A 784 -0.07 -4.16 -35.71
CA ILE A 784 -0.18 -5.62 -35.86
C ILE A 784 1.20 -6.23 -36.15
N VAL A 785 1.96 -5.70 -37.10
CA VAL A 785 3.36 -6.11 -37.35
C VAL A 785 4.20 -5.99 -36.08
N ARG A 786 4.06 -4.90 -35.32
CA ARG A 786 4.75 -4.74 -34.03
C ARG A 786 4.29 -5.74 -32.95
N LYS A 787 3.06 -6.26 -33.02
CA LYS A 787 2.54 -7.31 -32.12
C LYS A 787 3.04 -8.70 -32.55
N ILE A 788 3.12 -8.94 -33.86
CA ILE A 788 3.67 -10.14 -34.49
C ILE A 788 5.15 -10.31 -34.11
N ARG A 789 6.01 -9.32 -34.39
CA ARG A 789 7.46 -9.29 -34.07
C ARG A 789 7.80 -9.30 -32.57
N ARG A 790 6.80 -9.40 -31.69
CA ARG A 790 6.95 -9.50 -30.21
C ARG A 790 6.55 -10.85 -29.63
N LYS A 791 6.01 -11.77 -30.44
CA LYS A 791 5.34 -12.98 -29.95
C LYS A 791 5.79 -14.30 -30.61
N LYS A 792 6.72 -14.23 -31.55
CA LYS A 792 7.38 -15.37 -32.20
C LYS A 792 8.77 -14.95 -32.66
N ASP A 793 9.70 -15.90 -32.65
CA ASP A 793 10.96 -15.81 -33.39
C ASP A 793 10.67 -16.11 -34.87
N PHE A 794 10.54 -15.05 -35.68
CA PHE A 794 10.38 -15.18 -37.12
C PHE A 794 11.74 -15.40 -37.79
N CYS A 795 11.79 -16.22 -38.84
CA CYS A 795 12.97 -16.28 -39.68
C CYS A 795 13.17 -14.95 -40.43
N ASN A 796 14.43 -14.61 -40.70
CA ASN A 796 14.84 -13.32 -41.27
C ASN A 796 14.11 -12.99 -42.59
N VAL A 797 13.77 -13.98 -43.42
CA VAL A 797 13.01 -13.79 -44.66
C VAL A 797 11.61 -13.25 -44.36
N CYS A 798 10.83 -13.95 -43.53
CA CYS A 798 9.47 -13.52 -43.18
C CYS A 798 9.45 -12.18 -42.43
N ASP A 799 10.43 -11.93 -41.56
CA ASP A 799 10.54 -10.65 -40.86
C ASP A 799 10.80 -9.48 -41.84
N SER A 800 11.63 -9.71 -42.87
CA SER A 800 11.94 -8.72 -43.90
C SER A 800 10.76 -8.37 -44.82
N LEU A 801 9.78 -9.28 -44.96
CA LEU A 801 8.60 -9.10 -45.81
C LEU A 801 7.42 -8.42 -45.10
N LEU A 802 7.50 -8.18 -43.79
CA LEU A 802 6.47 -7.46 -43.02
C LEU A 802 6.67 -5.93 -43.02
N VAL A 803 7.77 -5.42 -43.56
CA VAL A 803 8.23 -4.03 -43.38
C VAL A 803 8.74 -3.46 -44.71
N GLU A 804 8.14 -2.36 -45.16
CA GLU A 804 8.59 -1.64 -46.36
C GLU A 804 9.92 -0.92 -46.05
N ARG A 805 10.93 -1.05 -46.91
CA ARG A 805 12.24 -0.39 -46.75
C ARG A 805 12.34 0.99 -47.42
N GLN A 806 11.31 1.40 -48.15
CA GLN A 806 11.22 2.67 -48.88
C GLN A 806 9.94 3.39 -48.43
N ASP A 807 9.94 4.71 -48.39
CA ASP A 807 8.81 5.49 -47.85
C ASP A 807 7.66 5.72 -48.85
N THR A 808 7.72 5.08 -50.03
CA THR A 808 6.83 5.28 -51.19
C THR A 808 5.36 4.93 -50.96
N ASN A 809 5.03 4.15 -49.92
CA ASN A 809 3.67 3.75 -49.54
C ASN A 809 3.26 4.22 -48.12
N THR A 810 3.96 5.20 -47.54
CA THR A 810 3.68 5.68 -46.16
C THR A 810 2.28 6.29 -46.04
N SER A 811 1.48 5.78 -45.09
CA SER A 811 0.15 6.32 -44.79
C SER A 811 0.25 7.74 -44.20
N LEU A 812 -0.69 8.62 -44.53
CA LEU A 812 -0.70 10.01 -44.10
C LEU A 812 -0.75 10.13 -42.57
N LEU A 813 -1.58 9.30 -41.90
CA LEU A 813 -1.66 9.23 -40.46
C LEU A 813 -0.40 8.61 -39.80
N LEU A 814 0.36 7.77 -40.54
CA LEU A 814 1.67 7.30 -40.11
C LEU A 814 2.67 8.46 -40.13
N THR A 815 2.76 9.19 -41.24
CA THR A 815 3.67 10.33 -41.44
C THR A 815 3.42 11.44 -40.41
N LEU A 816 2.16 11.86 -40.22
CA LEU A 816 1.75 12.88 -39.24
C LEU A 816 1.95 12.48 -37.76
N LYS A 817 2.33 11.22 -37.47
CA LYS A 817 2.49 10.70 -36.11
C LYS A 817 3.85 10.03 -35.86
N ASN A 818 4.69 9.84 -36.88
CA ASN A 818 5.96 9.13 -36.71
C ASN A 818 6.97 9.97 -35.91
N ARG A 819 7.59 9.34 -34.90
CA ARG A 819 8.65 9.90 -34.05
C ARG A 819 9.83 8.92 -33.96
N GLY A 820 10.20 8.39 -35.13
CA GLY A 820 11.26 7.41 -35.34
C GLY A 820 11.01 6.03 -34.71
N LYS A 821 9.74 5.62 -34.54
CA LYS A 821 9.36 4.38 -33.80
C LYS A 821 8.10 3.67 -34.30
N LEU A 822 7.42 4.21 -35.31
CA LEU A 822 6.31 3.51 -35.97
C LEU A 822 6.87 2.66 -37.12
N ILE A 823 6.20 1.55 -37.42
CA ILE A 823 6.63 0.62 -38.47
C ILE A 823 5.89 0.98 -39.75
N ASN A 824 6.64 1.29 -40.82
CA ASN A 824 6.08 1.29 -42.18
C ASN A 824 5.87 -0.16 -42.62
N VAL A 825 4.68 -0.47 -43.16
CA VAL A 825 4.29 -1.85 -43.51
C VAL A 825 4.46 -2.10 -44.99
N SER A 826 4.78 -3.34 -45.36
CA SER A 826 4.77 -3.75 -46.76
C SER A 826 3.36 -3.65 -47.37
N SER A 827 3.32 -3.41 -48.68
CA SER A 827 2.10 -3.41 -49.49
C SER A 827 1.24 -4.67 -49.30
N ASP A 828 1.85 -5.84 -49.18
CA ASP A 828 1.19 -7.12 -48.88
C ASP A 828 0.42 -7.09 -47.55
N VAL A 829 1.06 -6.63 -46.46
CA VAL A 829 0.43 -6.52 -45.14
C VAL A 829 -0.73 -5.51 -45.16
N ARG A 830 -0.57 -4.41 -45.90
CA ARG A 830 -1.62 -3.41 -46.14
C ARG A 830 -2.82 -4.05 -46.86
N LYS A 831 -2.61 -4.77 -47.96
CA LYS A 831 -3.68 -5.49 -48.70
C LYS A 831 -4.47 -6.43 -47.78
N ILE A 832 -3.78 -7.31 -47.06
CA ILE A 832 -4.41 -8.31 -46.17
C ILE A 832 -5.26 -7.62 -45.09
N CYS A 833 -4.80 -6.50 -44.53
CA CYS A 833 -5.55 -5.76 -43.51
C CYS A 833 -6.76 -4.99 -44.08
N LEU A 834 -6.72 -4.59 -45.35
CA LEU A 834 -7.85 -3.95 -46.05
C LEU A 834 -8.94 -4.98 -46.41
N ALA A 835 -8.56 -6.15 -46.92
CA ALA A 835 -9.48 -7.28 -47.11
C ALA A 835 -10.15 -7.68 -45.78
N ALA A 836 -9.38 -7.78 -44.70
CA ALA A 836 -9.90 -8.08 -43.37
C ALA A 836 -10.87 -7.01 -42.83
N GLU A 837 -10.65 -5.73 -43.14
CA GLU A 837 -11.58 -4.64 -42.80
C GLU A 837 -12.86 -4.71 -43.62
N TYR A 838 -12.75 -4.96 -44.92
CA TYR A 838 -13.87 -5.06 -45.87
C TYR A 838 -14.83 -6.19 -45.50
N ILE A 839 -14.31 -7.40 -45.29
CA ILE A 839 -15.08 -8.57 -44.80
C ILE A 839 -15.69 -8.29 -43.41
N PHE A 840 -14.94 -7.65 -42.49
CA PHE A 840 -15.47 -7.23 -41.19
C PHE A 840 -16.64 -6.25 -41.33
N ARG A 841 -16.54 -5.26 -42.23
CA ARG A 841 -17.61 -4.28 -42.50
C ARG A 841 -18.83 -4.95 -43.09
N PHE A 842 -18.68 -5.81 -44.10
CA PHE A 842 -19.78 -6.56 -44.71
C PHE A 842 -20.62 -7.31 -43.66
N ASN A 843 -19.97 -7.98 -42.71
CA ASN A 843 -20.67 -8.79 -41.72
C ASN A 843 -21.11 -8.03 -40.45
N THR A 844 -20.91 -6.70 -40.36
CA THR A 844 -21.18 -5.86 -39.16
C THR A 844 -22.55 -6.13 -38.52
N ASN A 845 -23.61 -6.26 -39.33
CA ASN A 845 -24.99 -6.42 -38.86
C ASN A 845 -25.28 -7.81 -38.23
N ASN A 846 -24.42 -8.80 -38.50
CA ASN A 846 -24.58 -10.18 -38.04
C ASN A 846 -23.52 -10.61 -37.01
N LEU A 847 -22.51 -9.76 -36.71
CA LEU A 847 -21.43 -10.04 -35.74
C LEU A 847 -21.90 -10.48 -34.35
N LEU A 848 -23.10 -10.07 -33.93
CA LEU A 848 -23.69 -10.40 -32.63
C LEU A 848 -24.69 -11.57 -32.67
N LYS A 849 -25.01 -12.09 -33.86
CA LYS A 849 -25.99 -13.18 -34.07
C LYS A 849 -25.32 -14.54 -34.28
N ILE A 850 -24.09 -14.54 -34.81
CA ILE A 850 -23.41 -15.71 -35.35
C ILE A 850 -22.40 -16.28 -34.34
N LYS A 851 -22.48 -17.60 -34.06
CA LYS A 851 -21.47 -18.34 -33.29
C LYS A 851 -20.16 -18.44 -34.09
N ASN A 852 -19.02 -18.59 -33.42
CA ASN A 852 -17.70 -18.76 -34.04
C ASN A 852 -17.30 -17.65 -35.05
N ILE A 853 -17.88 -16.44 -34.93
CA ILE A 853 -17.70 -15.32 -35.88
C ILE A 853 -16.25 -14.98 -36.21
N LYS A 854 -15.31 -15.15 -35.27
CA LYS A 854 -13.87 -14.98 -35.53
C LYS A 854 -13.38 -15.91 -36.65
N GLN A 855 -13.70 -17.20 -36.58
CA GLN A 855 -13.27 -18.18 -37.58
C GLN A 855 -13.89 -17.88 -38.94
N ILE A 856 -15.19 -17.55 -38.98
CA ILE A 856 -15.91 -17.21 -40.22
C ILE A 856 -15.31 -15.98 -40.91
N LEU A 857 -15.03 -14.91 -40.15
CA LEU A 857 -14.35 -13.73 -40.67
C LEU A 857 -12.94 -14.04 -41.18
N CYS A 858 -12.17 -14.86 -40.45
CA CYS A 858 -10.84 -15.28 -40.88
C CYS A 858 -10.91 -16.10 -42.18
N SER A 859 -11.80 -17.09 -42.29
CA SER A 859 -11.95 -17.91 -43.49
C SER A 859 -12.38 -17.09 -44.71
N LYS A 860 -13.39 -16.21 -44.57
CA LYS A 860 -13.80 -15.32 -45.67
C LYS A 860 -12.67 -14.38 -46.11
N THR A 861 -11.89 -13.85 -45.16
CA THR A 861 -10.71 -13.04 -45.49
C THR A 861 -9.60 -13.86 -46.16
N ILE A 862 -9.42 -15.13 -45.77
CA ILE A 862 -8.41 -16.01 -46.40
C ILE A 862 -8.79 -16.30 -47.85
N ASN A 863 -10.07 -16.57 -48.15
CA ASN A 863 -10.53 -16.81 -49.53
C ASN A 863 -10.25 -15.58 -50.43
N GLU A 864 -10.72 -14.39 -50.02
CA GLU A 864 -10.47 -13.11 -50.69
C GLU A 864 -8.96 -12.87 -50.95
N VAL A 865 -8.12 -13.13 -49.93
CA VAL A 865 -6.65 -12.98 -50.01
C VAL A 865 -5.98 -14.07 -50.85
N SER A 866 -6.63 -15.21 -51.08
CA SER A 866 -6.14 -16.29 -51.93
C SER A 866 -6.35 -16.04 -53.43
N GLU A 867 -7.32 -15.21 -53.80
CA GLU A 867 -7.58 -14.81 -55.19
C GLU A 867 -6.52 -13.79 -55.69
N ASP A 868 -6.02 -12.91 -54.81
CA ASP A 868 -4.90 -12.02 -55.14
C ASP A 868 -3.55 -12.76 -55.15
N SER A 869 -3.25 -13.35 -56.31
CA SER A 869 -2.01 -14.04 -56.61
C SER A 869 -0.72 -13.22 -56.42
N SER A 870 -0.78 -11.89 -56.22
CA SER A 870 0.42 -11.08 -55.95
C SER A 870 0.90 -11.16 -54.50
N ILE A 871 0.02 -11.48 -53.54
CA ILE A 871 0.31 -11.33 -52.10
C ILE A 871 1.43 -12.26 -51.65
N PHE A 872 2.53 -11.68 -51.14
CA PHE A 872 3.78 -12.36 -50.78
C PHE A 872 4.34 -13.27 -51.90
N ASN A 873 4.15 -12.92 -53.18
CA ASN A 873 4.61 -13.70 -54.34
C ASN A 873 5.98 -13.25 -54.89
N CYS A 874 6.82 -12.68 -54.03
CA CYS A 874 8.20 -12.30 -54.37
C CYS A 874 9.11 -13.54 -54.47
N GLU A 875 10.16 -13.44 -55.30
CA GLU A 875 11.06 -14.58 -55.57
C GLU A 875 11.78 -15.11 -54.31
N THR A 876 12.04 -14.22 -53.34
CA THR A 876 12.58 -14.57 -52.02
C THR A 876 11.59 -15.34 -51.14
N MET A 877 10.28 -15.15 -51.31
CA MET A 877 9.28 -16.01 -50.65
C MET A 877 9.11 -17.34 -51.40
N LYS A 878 9.07 -17.33 -52.74
CA LYS A 878 8.95 -18.57 -53.55
C LYS A 878 10.08 -19.55 -53.21
N THR A 879 11.33 -19.09 -53.32
CA THR A 879 12.52 -19.90 -52.99
C THR A 879 12.53 -20.34 -51.53
N HIS A 880 12.08 -19.50 -50.59
CA HIS A 880 11.96 -19.85 -49.17
C HIS A 880 10.94 -20.98 -48.90
N ILE A 881 9.81 -21.03 -49.62
CA ILE A 881 8.78 -22.07 -49.39
C ILE A 881 9.05 -23.41 -50.10
N LEU A 882 10.00 -23.49 -51.04
CA LEU A 882 10.32 -24.75 -51.75
C LEU A 882 10.73 -25.90 -50.80
N ASN A 883 11.38 -25.57 -49.69
CA ASN A 883 11.87 -26.54 -48.71
C ASN A 883 10.88 -26.76 -47.53
N GLN A 884 9.58 -26.54 -47.74
CA GLN A 884 8.56 -26.53 -46.69
C GLN A 884 7.34 -27.39 -47.06
N CYS A 885 6.47 -27.67 -46.08
CA CYS A 885 5.22 -28.39 -46.32
C CYS A 885 4.31 -27.60 -47.26
N VAL A 886 3.79 -28.26 -48.31
CA VAL A 886 2.92 -27.65 -49.34
C VAL A 886 1.76 -26.86 -48.71
N PHE A 887 1.07 -27.45 -47.73
CA PHE A 887 -0.10 -26.84 -47.09
C PHE A 887 0.25 -25.94 -45.90
N ASP A 888 1.33 -26.24 -45.16
CA ASP A 888 1.79 -25.49 -43.99
C ASP A 888 3.18 -24.88 -44.21
N ASN A 889 3.24 -23.97 -45.19
CA ASN A 889 4.41 -23.15 -45.47
C ASN A 889 4.30 -21.76 -44.78
N HIS A 890 5.44 -21.08 -44.68
CA HIS A 890 5.57 -19.78 -44.02
C HIS A 890 4.69 -18.68 -44.66
N ARG A 891 4.42 -18.71 -45.97
CA ARG A 891 3.52 -17.74 -46.62
C ARG A 891 2.10 -17.90 -46.09
N ASN A 892 1.58 -19.13 -46.08
CA ASN A 892 0.27 -19.46 -45.55
C ASN A 892 0.16 -19.12 -44.05
N GLN A 893 1.20 -19.43 -43.27
CA GLN A 893 1.25 -19.07 -41.85
C GLN A 893 1.24 -17.55 -41.62
N LEU A 894 2.02 -16.79 -42.39
CA LEU A 894 2.13 -15.34 -42.24
C LEU A 894 0.79 -14.64 -42.50
N ILE A 895 0.10 -15.03 -43.58
CA ILE A 895 -1.26 -14.55 -43.92
C ILE A 895 -2.24 -14.86 -42.77
N LYS A 896 -2.32 -16.13 -42.33
CA LYS A 896 -3.19 -16.56 -41.22
C LYS A 896 -2.94 -15.74 -39.94
N ILE A 897 -1.68 -15.46 -39.60
CA ILE A 897 -1.29 -14.70 -38.40
C ILE A 897 -1.71 -13.22 -38.49
N ILE A 898 -1.56 -12.59 -39.66
CA ILE A 898 -1.96 -11.18 -39.87
C ILE A 898 -3.48 -11.05 -39.73
N ILE A 899 -4.24 -11.92 -40.40
CA ILE A 899 -5.71 -11.94 -40.38
C ILE A 899 -6.22 -12.20 -38.95
N ASP A 900 -5.67 -13.20 -38.24
CA ASP A 900 -6.07 -13.50 -36.85
C ASP A 900 -5.93 -12.28 -35.94
N TYR A 901 -4.78 -11.59 -36.00
CA TYR A 901 -4.55 -10.42 -35.18
C TYR A 901 -5.41 -9.22 -35.58
N TYR A 902 -5.70 -9.04 -36.88
CA TYR A 902 -6.58 -7.98 -37.37
C TYR A 902 -8.02 -8.19 -36.90
N VAL A 903 -8.60 -9.36 -37.22
CA VAL A 903 -9.98 -9.73 -36.88
C VAL A 903 -10.19 -9.70 -35.36
N THR A 904 -9.25 -10.25 -34.58
CA THR A 904 -9.32 -10.21 -33.10
C THR A 904 -9.31 -8.77 -32.58
N LEU A 905 -8.48 -7.88 -33.14
CA LEU A 905 -8.43 -6.47 -32.75
C LEU A 905 -9.75 -5.73 -33.06
N ARG A 906 -10.33 -5.97 -34.25
CA ARG A 906 -11.59 -5.32 -34.66
C ARG A 906 -12.80 -5.85 -33.90
N LEU A 907 -12.87 -7.13 -33.59
CA LEU A 907 -13.91 -7.70 -32.72
C LEU A 907 -13.89 -7.07 -31.32
N HIS A 908 -12.71 -6.96 -30.69
CA HIS A 908 -12.58 -6.25 -29.40
C HIS A 908 -12.95 -4.76 -29.50
N HIS A 909 -12.62 -4.08 -30.61
CA HIS A 909 -12.99 -2.69 -30.85
C HIS A 909 -14.52 -2.51 -30.95
N PHE A 910 -15.17 -3.33 -31.77
CA PHE A 910 -16.62 -3.32 -31.99
C PHE A 910 -17.41 -3.67 -30.73
N ALA A 911 -17.03 -4.74 -30.02
CA ALA A 911 -17.64 -5.12 -28.75
C ALA A 911 -17.58 -3.97 -27.74
N LYS A 912 -16.41 -3.33 -27.61
CA LYS A 912 -16.20 -2.16 -26.73
C LYS A 912 -17.07 -0.96 -27.13
N ILE A 913 -17.22 -0.66 -28.42
CA ILE A 913 -18.12 0.41 -28.89
C ILE A 913 -19.57 0.09 -28.53
N LYS A 914 -20.06 -1.13 -28.84
CA LYS A 914 -21.43 -1.55 -28.50
C LYS A 914 -21.68 -1.47 -26.99
N THR A 915 -20.76 -1.98 -26.14
CA THR A 915 -20.87 -1.86 -24.67
C THR A 915 -20.94 -0.41 -24.19
N MET A 916 -20.19 0.52 -24.79
CA MET A 916 -20.25 1.93 -24.39
C MET A 916 -21.56 2.61 -24.80
N THR A 917 -22.14 2.24 -25.95
CA THR A 917 -23.49 2.68 -26.34
C THR A 917 -24.56 2.12 -25.40
N THR A 918 -24.57 0.80 -25.16
CA THR A 918 -25.57 0.15 -24.27
C THR A 918 -25.48 0.63 -22.83
N SER A 919 -24.30 1.01 -22.34
CA SER A 919 -24.11 1.50 -20.95
C SER A 919 -24.32 3.00 -20.76
N GLY A 920 -24.78 3.73 -21.80
CA GLY A 920 -25.03 5.18 -21.72
C GLY A 920 -23.77 6.02 -21.50
N LYS A 921 -22.59 5.49 -21.83
CA LYS A 921 -21.27 6.12 -21.58
C LYS A 921 -20.60 6.66 -22.85
N ASN A 922 -21.39 6.80 -23.92
CA ASN A 922 -21.08 7.59 -25.10
C ASN A 922 -21.80 8.94 -24.99
#